data_AF-A0A2P6NHB1-F1
#
_entry.id   AF-A0A2P6NHB1-F1
#
_cell.length_a   1.000
_cell.length_b   1.000
_cell.length_c   1.000
_cell.angle_alpha   90.00
_cell.angle_beta   90.00
_cell.angle_gamma   90.00
#
_symmetry.space_group_name_H-M   'P 1'
#
loop_
_entity.id
_entity.type
_entity.pdbx_description
1 polymer ?
#
loop_
_entity_poly.entity_id
_entity_poly.type
_entity_poly.pdbx_seq_one_letter_code
_entity_poly.pdbx_strand_id
1 'polypeptide(L)'
;MENNSTALSVFILLAPICVVWIFKRFGNHNNAVAPTAIETKALETEKAKKPPRKLPFTDFSDECLRADLEKIWQREVSKLPVHTDLPRLSKRIDVTLGDHEYGVTGLPDFEMPLTDSMIPSVYRILTTTSSALEDEPTRSQIKNNFLTTFNVSDAEAKGEDKSRTIPDFDVAGTLSKYLATLDDNATIRALKCCNQSFLFPAVIRLKFLITNNPDSNEQDMSYKDLRGGWRIQVDIADDQVRVIHKKWEQSFREDSFQFLWELEVKFDRMVTVLESATVRIRQVKFGEEDTTERREQWDKLTKLHVILPLLAFECVLNALILFKVPYTEIDWIAYMQEVAGVFVDKELDYSKLRGDTGPLVYPAGFVYIYGALYWLTDRGADIFSAQLLFAAIYMIFTAVVFDIYRRSAVTPPWALVLLCLSKRIHSIFVLRLFNDCIAMLLLYCAVLLFIKKRWSWGCFVFSLAVSVKMNVLLFAPGLLLLLLKRFGVWGTIPKLAICASLQVILGLPFLLTYPVSYFHGSFDFGRQFFYIWTVNLKFLPEDIFLDKRLALGLLLCHVTALVVFLFVRWCRWEGGVVKSVREGYEPTAEHIVTVLFTSNFIGIVFARSLHFQFYSWYFHTLPHLLWCTDLPTPIRLIIMFLIEIVWNVFPSRAWSSSILATCHLIILVSLLMKPLKPTGLPLKTLEKRL
;
A
#
# COMPACT_ATOMS: atom_id res chain seq x y z
N MET A 1 16.31 16.82 -2.97
CA MET A 1 15.53 15.70 -3.56
C MET A 1 16.06 15.18 -4.91
N GLU A 2 17.14 15.67 -5.53
CA GLU A 2 17.58 15.13 -6.85
C GLU A 2 18.88 14.27 -6.85
N ASN A 3 19.73 14.34 -5.82
CA ASN A 3 21.07 13.72 -5.87
C ASN A 3 21.20 12.25 -5.43
N ASN A 4 20.12 11.55 -5.06
CA ASN A 4 20.21 10.18 -4.50
C ASN A 4 19.54 9.09 -5.36
N SER A 5 18.77 9.45 -6.40
CA SER A 5 18.37 8.49 -7.44
C SER A 5 19.54 8.15 -8.36
N THR A 6 20.56 9.02 -8.41
CA THR A 6 21.76 8.85 -9.22
C THR A 6 22.60 7.68 -8.75
N ALA A 7 22.82 7.40 -7.47
CA ALA A 7 23.73 6.32 -7.05
C ALA A 7 23.33 4.90 -7.54
N LEU A 8 22.05 4.52 -7.43
CA LEU A 8 21.57 3.22 -7.95
C LEU A 8 21.47 3.24 -9.48
N SER A 9 21.08 4.36 -10.08
CA SER A 9 21.03 4.51 -11.54
C SER A 9 22.44 4.47 -12.15
N VAL A 10 23.42 5.06 -11.46
CA VAL A 10 24.85 5.05 -11.78
C VAL A 10 25.40 3.65 -11.56
N PHE A 11 25.04 2.93 -10.49
CA PHE A 11 25.43 1.52 -10.36
C PHE A 11 24.82 0.64 -11.46
N ILE A 12 23.55 0.84 -11.84
CA ILE A 12 22.91 0.12 -12.96
C ILE A 12 23.62 0.43 -14.29
N LEU A 13 24.04 1.68 -14.51
CA LEU A 13 24.78 2.10 -15.70
C LEU A 13 26.25 1.64 -15.70
N LEU A 14 26.88 1.59 -14.53
CA LEU A 14 28.29 1.22 -14.35
C LEU A 14 28.49 -0.27 -14.10
N ALA A 15 27.48 -1.04 -13.69
CA ALA A 15 27.61 -2.47 -13.43
C ALA A 15 28.16 -3.27 -14.63
N PRO A 16 27.71 -3.02 -15.89
CA PRO A 16 28.33 -3.65 -17.06
C PRO A 16 29.81 -3.27 -17.21
N ILE A 17 30.17 -2.02 -16.88
CA ILE A 17 31.53 -1.48 -16.98
C ILE A 17 32.42 -2.05 -15.87
N CYS A 18 31.93 -2.14 -14.63
CA CYS A 18 32.63 -2.74 -13.50
C CYS A 18 32.83 -4.24 -13.72
N VAL A 19 31.86 -4.95 -14.28
CA VAL A 19 32.00 -6.35 -14.69
C VAL A 19 33.08 -6.45 -15.77
N VAL A 20 33.02 -5.70 -16.87
CA VAL A 20 34.08 -5.73 -17.90
C VAL A 20 35.47 -5.35 -17.34
N TRP A 21 35.54 -4.39 -16.41
CA TRP A 21 36.79 -3.91 -15.80
C TRP A 21 37.39 -4.90 -14.80
N ILE A 22 36.57 -5.52 -13.94
CA ILE A 22 36.96 -6.60 -13.03
C ILE A 22 37.50 -7.77 -13.86
N PHE A 23 36.83 -8.14 -14.94
CA PHE A 23 37.25 -9.27 -15.78
C PHE A 23 38.55 -9.00 -16.56
N LYS A 24 38.78 -7.76 -17.02
CA LYS A 24 40.09 -7.37 -17.58
C LYS A 24 41.24 -7.40 -16.58
N ARG A 25 40.94 -7.23 -15.27
CA ARG A 25 41.95 -7.12 -14.22
C ARG A 25 42.26 -8.44 -13.50
N PHE A 26 41.30 -9.38 -13.46
CA PHE A 26 41.46 -10.70 -12.85
C PHE A 26 41.86 -11.82 -13.82
N GLY A 27 42.06 -11.50 -15.11
CA GLY A 27 42.65 -12.40 -16.10
C GLY A 27 44.15 -12.68 -15.90
N ASN A 28 44.79 -12.13 -14.86
CA ASN A 28 46.17 -12.43 -14.51
C ASN A 28 46.34 -12.58 -12.97
N HIS A 29 46.90 -13.74 -12.62
CA HIS A 29 47.51 -14.14 -11.34
C HIS A 29 46.70 -14.88 -10.26
N ASN A 30 47.40 -15.95 -9.82
CA ASN A 30 47.15 -16.92 -8.77
C ASN A 30 47.51 -16.41 -7.35
N ASN A 31 46.95 -17.14 -6.37
CA ASN A 31 47.42 -17.43 -5.01
C ASN A 31 47.06 -16.51 -3.82
N ALA A 32 46.37 -17.17 -2.88
CA ALA A 32 46.68 -17.29 -1.44
C ALA A 32 45.97 -16.40 -0.38
N VAL A 33 45.18 -17.12 0.44
CA VAL A 33 45.16 -17.18 1.92
C VAL A 33 44.42 -16.09 2.73
N ALA A 34 43.57 -16.59 3.63
CA ALA A 34 42.72 -15.92 4.61
C ALA A 34 43.46 -15.53 5.90
N PRO A 35 42.88 -14.62 6.71
CA PRO A 35 42.87 -14.83 8.15
C PRO A 35 41.55 -14.48 8.87
N THR A 36 41.56 -14.90 10.13
CA THR A 36 40.52 -15.15 11.13
C THR A 36 39.98 -13.94 11.92
N ALA A 37 38.73 -14.13 12.37
CA ALA A 37 38.02 -13.71 13.58
C ALA A 37 38.59 -12.62 14.53
N ILE A 38 37.72 -11.68 14.92
CA ILE A 38 37.78 -10.91 16.17
C ILE A 38 36.36 -10.81 16.76
N GLU A 39 36.20 -11.21 18.03
CA GLU A 39 35.02 -11.05 18.87
C GLU A 39 34.79 -9.58 19.30
N THR A 40 33.54 -9.20 19.55
CA THR A 40 33.25 -8.15 20.55
C THR A 40 31.84 -8.30 21.12
N LYS A 41 31.77 -8.37 22.46
CA LYS A 41 30.57 -8.34 23.31
C LYS A 41 30.12 -6.89 23.56
N ALA A 42 28.81 -6.65 23.61
CA ALA A 42 28.18 -5.55 24.36
C ALA A 42 26.70 -5.91 24.61
N LEU A 43 26.35 -6.42 25.79
CA LEU A 43 25.68 -5.73 26.92
C LEU A 43 24.26 -5.20 26.61
N GLU A 44 23.27 -6.02 26.92
CA GLU A 44 21.85 -5.68 26.99
C GLU A 44 21.51 -5.05 28.35
N THR A 45 20.69 -3.99 28.36
CA THR A 45 19.97 -3.55 29.56
C THR A 45 18.48 -3.42 29.24
N GLU A 46 17.72 -4.30 29.87
CA GLU A 46 16.28 -4.45 29.77
C GLU A 46 15.59 -3.47 30.75
N LYS A 47 14.65 -2.64 30.28
CA LYS A 47 13.77 -1.83 31.13
C LYS A 47 12.32 -2.32 31.02
N ALA A 48 11.83 -2.87 32.13
CA ALA A 48 10.48 -3.40 32.30
C ALA A 48 9.38 -2.34 32.07
N LYS A 49 8.38 -2.67 31.25
CA LYS A 49 7.14 -1.90 31.06
C LYS A 49 6.08 -2.37 32.07
N LYS A 50 5.50 -1.42 32.83
CA LYS A 50 4.31 -1.64 33.68
C LYS A 50 3.07 -1.95 32.84
N PRO A 51 2.14 -2.80 33.32
CA PRO A 51 0.92 -3.16 32.59
C PRO A 51 -0.13 -2.01 32.63
N PRO A 52 -0.99 -1.90 31.61
CA PRO A 52 -2.03 -0.88 31.54
C PRO A 52 -3.19 -1.20 32.50
N ARG A 53 -3.83 -0.12 32.97
CA ARG A 53 -4.91 -0.11 33.97
C ARG A 53 -6.23 -0.52 33.30
N LYS A 54 -6.87 -1.61 33.77
CA LYS A 54 -8.19 -2.07 33.26
C LYS A 54 -9.30 -1.06 33.58
N LEU A 55 -10.18 -0.81 32.61
CA LEU A 55 -11.42 -0.02 32.76
C LEU A 55 -12.53 -0.85 33.45
N PRO A 56 -13.47 -0.21 34.17
CA PRO A 56 -14.30 -0.87 35.18
C PRO A 56 -15.72 -1.21 34.71
N PHE A 57 -15.90 -1.87 33.56
CA PHE A 57 -17.25 -2.25 33.09
C PHE A 57 -17.21 -3.62 32.41
N THR A 58 -17.99 -4.57 32.93
CA THR A 58 -17.85 -6.01 32.65
C THR A 58 -18.95 -6.64 31.81
N ASP A 59 -19.98 -5.91 31.37
CA ASP A 59 -21.00 -6.44 30.44
C ASP A 59 -21.57 -5.32 29.55
N PHE A 60 -21.55 -5.51 28.22
CA PHE A 60 -22.08 -4.54 27.24
C PHE A 60 -22.81 -5.24 26.09
N SER A 61 -24.14 -5.35 26.17
CA SER A 61 -24.97 -5.43 24.96
C SER A 61 -25.26 -4.02 24.43
N ASP A 62 -25.34 -3.83 23.11
CA ASP A 62 -25.60 -2.51 22.48
C ASP A 62 -26.93 -1.89 22.95
N GLU A 63 -27.90 -2.73 23.33
CA GLU A 63 -29.20 -2.29 23.88
C GLU A 63 -29.10 -1.68 25.28
N CYS A 64 -28.30 -2.28 26.18
CA CYS A 64 -28.11 -1.77 27.54
C CYS A 64 -27.38 -0.41 27.53
N LEU A 65 -26.36 -0.29 26.67
CA LEU A 65 -25.63 0.95 26.47
C LEU A 65 -26.54 2.08 25.96
N ARG A 66 -27.45 1.79 25.01
CA ARG A 66 -28.40 2.79 24.50
C ARG A 66 -29.34 3.30 25.60
N ALA A 67 -29.92 2.40 26.38
CA ALA A 67 -30.84 2.77 27.45
C ALA A 67 -30.17 3.68 28.51
N ASP A 68 -28.90 3.42 28.85
CA ASP A 68 -28.16 4.25 29.80
C ASP A 68 -27.73 5.60 29.20
N LEU A 69 -27.39 5.65 27.92
CA LEU A 69 -27.10 6.91 27.23
C LEU A 69 -28.34 7.80 27.11
N GLU A 70 -29.53 7.22 26.87
CA GLU A 70 -30.80 7.94 26.83
C GLU A 70 -31.14 8.60 28.16
N LYS A 71 -30.93 7.91 29.30
CA LYS A 71 -31.11 8.50 30.64
C LYS A 71 -30.26 9.74 30.88
N ILE A 72 -29.10 9.84 30.22
CA ILE A 72 -28.20 11.00 30.37
C ILE A 72 -28.73 12.19 29.57
N TRP A 73 -29.27 11.96 28.37
CA TRP A 73 -29.93 13.00 27.57
C TRP A 73 -31.22 13.53 28.21
N GLN A 74 -31.88 12.72 29.05
CA GLN A 74 -33.07 13.12 29.79
C GLN A 74 -32.78 14.00 31.03
N ARG A 75 -31.52 14.26 31.37
CA ARG A 75 -31.18 15.14 32.50
C ARG A 75 -31.46 16.60 32.14
N GLU A 76 -32.03 17.34 33.10
CA GLU A 76 -32.30 18.76 32.93
C GLU A 76 -31.01 19.55 32.64
N VAL A 77 -31.01 20.26 31.50
CA VAL A 77 -29.92 21.14 31.05
C VAL A 77 -29.64 22.25 32.08
N SER A 78 -30.66 22.65 32.86
CA SER A 78 -30.57 23.66 33.92
C SER A 78 -29.54 23.32 35.01
N LYS A 79 -29.23 22.04 35.20
CA LYS A 79 -28.29 21.54 36.23
C LYS A 79 -26.83 21.52 35.77
N LEU A 80 -26.53 21.93 34.54
CA LEU A 80 -25.15 21.93 34.01
C LEU A 80 -24.32 23.11 34.57
N PRO A 81 -23.09 22.87 35.05
CA PRO A 81 -22.25 23.88 35.70
C PRO A 81 -21.53 24.76 34.66
N VAL A 82 -22.27 25.64 33.99
CA VAL A 82 -21.73 26.54 32.95
C VAL A 82 -20.59 27.41 33.45
N HIS A 83 -20.68 27.87 34.71
CA HIS A 83 -19.68 28.73 35.32
C HIS A 83 -18.28 28.10 35.39
N THR A 84 -18.18 26.77 35.40
CA THR A 84 -16.89 26.07 35.42
C THR A 84 -16.23 26.01 34.04
N ASP A 85 -17.03 25.78 33.00
CA ASP A 85 -16.54 25.50 31.65
C ASP A 85 -16.49 26.71 30.74
N LEU A 86 -17.46 27.63 30.87
CA LEU A 86 -17.57 28.79 30.01
C LEU A 86 -16.31 29.69 30.06
N PRO A 87 -15.70 30.02 31.22
CA PRO A 87 -14.49 30.85 31.24
C PRO A 87 -13.33 30.24 30.45
N ARG A 88 -13.07 28.92 30.66
CA ARG A 88 -11.97 28.20 30.00
C ARG A 88 -12.24 27.89 28.52
N LEU A 89 -13.51 27.83 28.10
CA LEU A 89 -13.93 27.56 26.71
C LEU A 89 -14.30 28.83 25.94
N SER A 90 -14.43 29.98 26.58
CA SER A 90 -14.88 31.23 25.97
C SER A 90 -14.11 31.58 24.69
N LYS A 91 -12.78 31.42 24.69
CA LYS A 91 -11.94 31.67 23.51
C LYS A 91 -12.12 30.65 22.37
N ARG A 92 -12.90 29.60 22.60
CA ARG A 92 -13.13 28.45 21.71
C ARG A 92 -14.60 28.30 21.31
N ILE A 93 -15.45 29.21 21.79
CA ILE A 93 -16.86 29.29 21.45
C ILE A 93 -17.02 30.42 20.43
N ASP A 94 -17.63 30.08 19.31
CA ASP A 94 -18.06 31.06 18.31
C ASP A 94 -19.59 31.07 18.23
N VAL A 95 -20.17 32.24 18.04
CA VAL A 95 -21.63 32.44 17.96
C VAL A 95 -21.92 33.10 16.63
N THR A 96 -22.69 32.41 15.77
CA THR A 96 -23.02 32.90 14.42
C THR A 96 -24.53 33.14 14.30
N LEU A 97 -24.89 34.17 13.52
CA LEU A 97 -26.27 34.61 13.31
C LEU A 97 -26.69 34.33 11.86
N GLY A 98 -27.83 33.66 11.67
CA GLY A 98 -28.44 33.40 10.37
C GLY A 98 -28.31 31.97 9.85
N ASP A 99 -29.11 31.66 8.81
CA ASP A 99 -29.15 30.35 8.14
C ASP A 99 -27.90 30.13 7.27
N HIS A 100 -26.79 29.76 7.91
CA HIS A 100 -25.66 29.23 7.17
C HIS A 100 -25.89 27.74 6.89
N GLU A 101 -26.30 27.43 5.66
CA GLU A 101 -26.04 26.12 5.03
C GLU A 101 -24.54 26.01 4.74
N TYR A 102 -23.76 25.56 5.72
CA TYR A 102 -22.41 25.10 5.42
C TYR A 102 -22.49 23.75 4.71
N GLY A 103 -22.41 23.82 3.38
CA GLY A 103 -22.12 22.67 2.53
C GLY A 103 -20.86 21.92 2.96
N VAL A 104 -20.70 20.70 2.45
CA VAL A 104 -19.71 19.66 2.80
C VAL A 104 -18.25 20.04 2.50
N THR A 105 -17.90 21.32 2.39
CA THR A 105 -16.57 21.80 2.00
C THR A 105 -16.06 22.87 2.96
N GLY A 106 -15.00 22.52 3.70
CA GLY A 106 -14.05 23.46 4.32
C GLY A 106 -14.63 24.40 5.36
N LEU A 107 -14.38 24.12 6.65
CA LEU A 107 -14.38 25.20 7.63
C LEU A 107 -13.24 26.16 7.22
N PRO A 108 -13.49 27.47 7.03
CA PRO A 108 -12.39 28.41 6.87
C PRO A 108 -11.48 28.30 8.09
N ASP A 109 -10.17 28.45 7.89
CA ASP A 109 -9.24 28.67 8.99
C ASP A 109 -9.73 29.90 9.76
N PHE A 110 -10.34 29.67 10.92
CA PHE A 110 -10.86 30.75 11.76
C PHE A 110 -9.67 31.53 12.32
N GLU A 111 -9.46 32.74 11.80
CA GLU A 111 -8.57 33.72 12.43
C GLU A 111 -9.10 34.05 13.84
N MET A 112 -8.21 33.97 14.82
CA MET A 112 -8.52 34.19 16.23
C MET A 112 -8.97 35.64 16.48
N PRO A 113 -10.03 35.88 17.26
CA PRO A 113 -10.23 37.19 17.86
C PRO A 113 -9.12 37.49 18.89
N LEU A 114 -8.52 38.67 18.74
CA LEU A 114 -7.31 39.22 19.36
C LEU A 114 -7.43 39.59 20.87
N THR A 115 -8.11 38.81 21.73
CA THR A 115 -8.22 39.17 23.17
C THR A 115 -7.59 38.14 24.13
N ASP A 116 -6.61 38.60 24.91
CA ASP A 116 -5.85 37.76 25.84
C ASP A 116 -6.57 37.47 27.18
N SER A 117 -7.66 38.17 27.54
CA SER A 117 -8.41 37.98 28.81
C SER A 117 -9.71 37.16 28.64
N MET A 118 -10.09 36.42 29.69
CA MET A 118 -11.33 35.61 29.72
C MET A 118 -12.60 36.46 29.79
N ILE A 119 -12.58 37.57 30.54
CA ILE A 119 -13.79 38.39 30.81
C ILE A 119 -14.37 38.97 29.51
N PRO A 120 -13.60 39.63 28.62
CA PRO A 120 -14.13 40.12 27.35
C PRO A 120 -14.66 39.02 26.43
N SER A 121 -14.04 37.84 26.48
CA SER A 121 -14.48 36.68 25.68
C SER A 121 -15.84 36.16 26.16
N VAL A 122 -16.04 36.04 27.48
CA VAL A 122 -17.33 35.65 28.06
C VAL A 122 -18.39 36.70 27.78
N TYR A 123 -18.07 37.99 27.94
CA TYR A 123 -18.98 39.09 27.68
C TYR A 123 -19.45 39.12 26.22
N ARG A 124 -18.53 38.93 25.27
CA ARG A 124 -18.85 38.86 23.83
C ARG A 124 -19.84 37.74 23.53
N ILE A 125 -19.56 36.52 23.97
CA ILE A 125 -20.44 35.36 23.73
C ILE A 125 -21.83 35.63 24.29
N LEU A 126 -21.89 36.11 25.52
CA LEU A 126 -23.14 36.36 26.23
C LEU A 126 -23.97 37.44 25.54
N THR A 127 -23.37 38.57 25.18
CA THR A 127 -24.06 39.68 24.49
C THR A 127 -24.45 39.35 23.05
N THR A 128 -23.64 38.55 22.34
CA THR A 128 -23.96 38.09 20.98
C THR A 128 -25.09 37.06 20.99
N THR A 129 -25.11 36.18 21.98
CA THR A 129 -26.18 35.18 22.12
C THR A 129 -27.49 35.85 22.55
N SER A 130 -27.44 36.78 23.52
CA SER A 130 -28.63 37.50 23.97
C SER A 130 -29.16 38.51 22.96
N SER A 131 -28.30 39.08 22.11
CA SER A 131 -28.76 39.93 21.02
C SER A 131 -29.56 39.18 19.96
N ALA A 132 -29.34 37.87 19.86
CA ALA A 132 -30.05 37.01 18.95
C ALA A 132 -31.32 36.44 19.58
N LEU A 133 -31.24 35.90 20.80
CA LEU A 133 -32.31 35.10 21.40
C LEU A 133 -33.29 35.90 22.27
N GLU A 134 -32.89 37.06 22.79
CA GLU A 134 -33.66 37.78 23.80
C GLU A 134 -34.19 39.13 23.30
N ASP A 135 -35.29 39.57 23.91
CA ASP A 135 -35.85 40.90 23.77
C ASP A 135 -34.99 41.98 24.46
N GLU A 136 -35.18 43.24 24.08
CA GLU A 136 -34.37 44.37 24.57
C GLU A 136 -34.33 44.52 26.11
N PRO A 137 -35.44 44.35 26.85
CA PRO A 137 -35.41 44.37 28.32
C PRO A 137 -34.49 43.30 28.92
N THR A 138 -34.63 42.05 28.48
CA THR A 138 -33.84 40.92 28.98
C THR A 138 -32.37 41.06 28.60
N ARG A 139 -32.09 41.49 27.37
CA ARG A 139 -30.72 41.80 26.90
C ARG A 139 -30.04 42.87 27.74
N SER A 140 -30.77 43.95 28.05
CA SER A 140 -30.28 45.04 28.89
C SER A 140 -30.00 44.57 30.33
N GLN A 141 -30.89 43.74 30.88
CA GLN A 141 -30.70 43.12 32.20
C GLN A 141 -29.45 42.21 32.22
N ILE A 142 -29.32 41.31 31.24
CA ILE A 142 -28.17 40.40 31.07
C ILE A 142 -26.86 41.19 31.02
N LYS A 143 -26.82 42.27 30.22
CA LYS A 143 -25.66 43.15 30.08
C LYS A 143 -25.34 43.89 31.38
N ASN A 144 -26.30 44.59 31.97
CA ASN A 144 -26.08 45.42 33.16
C ASN A 144 -25.70 44.58 34.39
N ASN A 145 -26.32 43.42 34.57
CA ASN A 145 -25.96 42.48 35.64
C ASN A 145 -24.52 41.99 35.48
N PHE A 146 -24.05 41.78 34.24
CA PHE A 146 -22.67 41.33 34.00
C PHE A 146 -21.68 42.42 34.38
N LEU A 147 -21.88 43.65 33.88
CA LEU A 147 -21.01 44.80 34.17
C LEU A 147 -20.93 45.08 35.68
N THR A 148 -22.07 44.99 36.38
CA THR A 148 -22.14 45.18 37.84
C THR A 148 -21.42 44.06 38.60
N THR A 149 -21.65 42.79 38.21
CA THR A 149 -21.09 41.63 38.93
C THR A 149 -19.57 41.53 38.76
N PHE A 150 -19.07 41.82 37.56
CA PHE A 150 -17.63 41.83 37.27
C PHE A 150 -16.96 43.16 37.64
N ASN A 151 -17.73 44.17 38.04
CA ASN A 151 -17.26 45.52 38.37
C ASN A 151 -16.38 46.13 37.26
N VAL A 152 -16.90 46.10 36.04
CA VAL A 152 -16.24 46.60 34.82
C VAL A 152 -17.15 47.54 34.05
N SER A 153 -16.56 48.53 33.37
CA SER A 153 -17.25 49.36 32.39
C SER A 153 -17.52 48.60 31.09
N ASP A 154 -18.44 49.11 30.26
CA ASP A 154 -18.75 48.50 28.95
C ASP A 154 -17.52 48.47 28.01
N ALA A 155 -16.64 49.47 28.08
CA ALA A 155 -15.40 49.53 27.30
C ALA A 155 -14.36 48.51 27.78
N GLU A 156 -14.20 48.34 29.10
CA GLU A 156 -13.37 47.30 29.71
C GLU A 156 -13.89 45.89 29.36
N ALA A 157 -15.22 45.68 29.42
CA ALA A 157 -15.85 44.41 29.08
C ALA A 157 -15.76 44.06 27.58
N LYS A 158 -15.68 45.05 26.69
CA LYS A 158 -15.41 44.83 25.26
C LYS A 158 -13.92 44.61 24.95
N GLY A 159 -13.03 44.88 25.90
CA GLY A 159 -11.57 44.87 25.68
C GLY A 159 -11.08 46.05 24.83
N GLU A 160 -11.86 47.13 24.75
CA GLU A 160 -11.50 48.36 24.03
C GLU A 160 -10.57 49.26 24.85
N ASP A 161 -10.65 49.17 26.18
CA ASP A 161 -9.75 49.86 27.09
C ASP A 161 -8.50 49.03 27.40
N LYS A 162 -7.35 49.44 26.84
CA LYS A 162 -6.04 48.80 27.06
C LYS A 162 -5.27 49.39 28.25
N SER A 163 -5.82 50.41 28.93
CA SER A 163 -5.13 51.12 30.02
C SER A 163 -5.12 50.34 31.34
N ARG A 164 -6.03 49.37 31.49
CA ARG A 164 -6.19 48.55 32.69
C ARG A 164 -6.28 47.07 32.33
N THR A 165 -5.35 46.26 32.82
CA THR A 165 -5.44 44.80 32.70
C THR A 165 -6.37 44.26 33.79
N ILE A 166 -7.50 43.69 33.41
CA ILE A 166 -8.42 43.05 34.36
C ILE A 166 -7.81 41.71 34.79
N PRO A 167 -7.54 41.47 36.09
CA PRO A 167 -7.01 40.20 36.54
C PRO A 167 -8.08 39.10 36.40
N ASP A 168 -7.77 38.02 35.68
CA ASP A 168 -8.64 36.83 35.51
C ASP A 168 -8.73 35.96 36.79
N PHE A 169 -8.61 36.55 37.98
CA PHE A 169 -8.69 35.83 39.26
C PHE A 169 -10.15 35.48 39.57
N ASP A 170 -10.44 34.18 39.76
CA ASP A 170 -11.76 33.64 40.12
C ASP A 170 -12.94 34.06 39.19
N VAL A 171 -12.71 34.06 37.88
CA VAL A 171 -13.78 34.28 36.88
C VAL A 171 -14.91 33.26 37.04
N ALA A 172 -14.59 32.01 37.37
CA ALA A 172 -15.59 30.94 37.55
C ALA A 172 -16.51 31.18 38.77
N GLY A 173 -15.96 31.57 39.93
CA GLY A 173 -16.75 31.88 41.12
C GLY A 173 -17.62 33.13 40.91
N THR A 174 -17.08 34.15 40.25
CA THR A 174 -17.83 35.38 39.91
C THR A 174 -18.94 35.09 38.91
N LEU A 175 -18.66 34.29 37.88
CA LEU A 175 -19.66 33.86 36.90
C LEU A 175 -20.76 33.01 37.54
N SER A 176 -20.45 32.19 38.54
CA SER A 176 -21.46 31.44 39.28
C SER A 176 -22.43 32.36 40.01
N LYS A 177 -21.94 33.45 40.62
CA LYS A 177 -22.79 34.46 41.28
C LYS A 177 -23.64 35.18 40.24
N TYR A 178 -23.06 35.58 39.12
CA TYR A 178 -23.77 36.21 38.02
C TYR A 178 -24.92 35.34 37.49
N LEU A 179 -24.65 34.07 37.17
CA LEU A 179 -25.67 33.14 36.66
C LEU A 179 -26.82 32.91 37.65
N ALA A 180 -26.57 33.03 38.96
CA ALA A 180 -27.62 32.92 39.98
C ALA A 180 -28.55 34.15 40.04
N THR A 181 -28.17 35.28 39.43
CA THR A 181 -29.00 36.49 39.35
C THR A 181 -29.91 36.54 38.12
N LEU A 182 -29.84 35.54 37.24
CA LEU A 182 -30.55 35.50 35.98
C LEU A 182 -31.64 34.44 35.98
N ASP A 183 -32.75 34.77 35.33
CA ASP A 183 -33.82 33.82 35.02
C ASP A 183 -33.38 32.82 33.93
N ASP A 184 -34.06 31.68 33.82
CA ASP A 184 -33.74 30.61 32.86
C ASP A 184 -34.19 30.96 31.42
N ASN A 185 -33.52 31.94 30.82
CA ASN A 185 -33.78 32.41 29.46
C ASN A 185 -33.09 31.54 28.39
N ALA A 186 -33.39 31.78 27.12
CA ALA A 186 -32.89 30.98 25.99
C ALA A 186 -31.37 31.08 25.85
N THR A 187 -30.81 32.26 26.14
CA THR A 187 -29.36 32.52 26.15
C THR A 187 -28.65 31.62 27.13
N ILE A 188 -29.12 31.57 28.38
CA ILE A 188 -28.48 30.77 29.42
C ILE A 188 -28.62 29.28 29.11
N ARG A 189 -29.74 28.84 28.54
CA ARG A 189 -29.95 27.45 28.09
C ARG A 189 -29.03 27.07 26.92
N ALA A 190 -28.82 27.96 25.94
CA ALA A 190 -27.84 27.76 24.88
C ALA A 190 -26.42 27.63 25.45
N LEU A 191 -26.02 28.53 26.36
CA LEU A 191 -24.70 28.48 27.01
C LEU A 191 -24.50 27.25 27.89
N LYS A 192 -25.57 26.72 28.50
CA LYS A 192 -25.56 25.45 29.25
C LYS A 192 -25.17 24.25 28.39
N CYS A 193 -25.47 24.29 27.10
CA CYS A 193 -25.08 23.24 26.17
C CYS A 193 -23.57 23.28 25.85
N CYS A 194 -22.90 24.42 26.02
CA CYS A 194 -21.45 24.58 25.82
C CYS A 194 -20.60 24.00 26.97
N ASN A 195 -20.95 22.80 27.47
CA ASN A 195 -20.35 22.16 28.65
C ASN A 195 -19.72 20.80 28.34
N GLN A 196 -18.68 20.40 29.08
CA GLN A 196 -17.99 19.11 28.88
C GLN A 196 -18.87 17.91 29.24
N SER A 197 -19.72 18.04 30.26
CA SER A 197 -20.64 16.99 30.69
C SER A 197 -21.66 16.66 29.59
N PHE A 198 -21.95 17.62 28.72
CA PHE A 198 -22.85 17.47 27.57
C PHE A 198 -22.28 16.53 26.50
N LEU A 199 -20.96 16.38 26.44
CA LEU A 199 -20.28 15.48 25.51
C LEU A 199 -20.32 14.01 25.93
N PHE A 200 -20.66 13.74 27.19
CA PHE A 200 -20.46 12.43 27.79
C PHE A 200 -21.13 11.28 27.01
N PRO A 201 -22.39 11.42 26.51
CA PRO A 201 -22.99 10.36 25.72
C PRO A 201 -22.25 10.06 24.42
N ALA A 202 -21.78 11.11 23.72
CA ALA A 202 -21.01 10.99 22.50
C ALA A 202 -19.64 10.33 22.75
N VAL A 203 -18.96 10.73 23.82
CA VAL A 203 -17.64 10.20 24.20
C VAL A 203 -17.72 8.71 24.54
N ILE A 204 -18.71 8.28 25.33
CA ILE A 204 -18.89 6.86 25.64
C ILE A 204 -19.16 6.07 24.38
N ARG A 205 -20.08 6.54 23.53
CA ARG A 205 -20.43 5.84 22.29
C ARG A 205 -19.23 5.69 21.36
N LEU A 206 -18.42 6.75 21.20
CA LEU A 206 -17.18 6.70 20.42
C LEU A 206 -16.17 5.73 21.04
N LYS A 207 -15.99 5.76 22.37
CA LYS A 207 -15.05 4.84 23.04
C LYS A 207 -15.48 3.40 22.82
N PHE A 208 -16.75 3.08 23.05
CA PHE A 208 -17.28 1.75 22.83
C PHE A 208 -17.06 1.29 21.38
N LEU A 209 -17.46 2.09 20.39
CA LEU A 209 -17.36 1.72 18.97
C LEU A 209 -15.91 1.60 18.46
N ILE A 210 -14.98 2.40 18.98
CA ILE A 210 -13.59 2.45 18.49
C ILE A 210 -12.70 1.46 19.25
N THR A 211 -12.90 1.28 20.56
CA THR A 211 -12.02 0.44 21.39
C THR A 211 -12.53 -0.98 21.62
N ASN A 212 -13.84 -1.23 21.55
CA ASN A 212 -14.42 -2.57 21.74
C ASN A 212 -14.81 -3.19 20.38
N ASN A 213 -13.82 -3.57 19.57
CA ASN A 213 -14.06 -4.40 18.40
C ASN A 213 -13.79 -5.88 18.75
N PRO A 214 -14.82 -6.74 18.86
CA PRO A 214 -14.64 -8.15 19.22
C PRO A 214 -13.90 -8.97 18.13
N ASP A 215 -13.80 -8.46 16.90
CA ASP A 215 -13.16 -9.14 15.77
C ASP A 215 -11.67 -8.79 15.59
N SER A 216 -11.11 -7.90 16.42
CA SER A 216 -9.72 -7.45 16.27
C SER A 216 -8.75 -8.22 17.18
N ASN A 217 -7.92 -9.07 16.58
CA ASN A 217 -6.63 -9.52 17.15
C ASN A 217 -5.57 -8.37 17.20
N GLU A 218 -5.96 -7.13 16.91
CA GLU A 218 -5.08 -5.95 16.85
C GLU A 218 -5.03 -5.19 18.19
N GLN A 219 -3.88 -4.56 18.41
CA GLN A 219 -3.45 -3.85 19.63
C GLN A 219 -4.40 -2.74 20.07
N ASP A 220 -4.41 -2.46 21.38
CA ASP A 220 -5.09 -1.38 22.10
C ASP A 220 -5.31 -0.09 21.26
N MET A 221 -6.55 0.09 20.78
CA MET A 221 -7.01 1.26 20.02
C MET A 221 -7.45 2.42 20.93
N SER A 222 -7.01 2.42 22.19
CA SER A 222 -7.32 3.50 23.13
C SER A 222 -6.78 4.85 22.64
N TYR A 223 -7.54 5.90 22.94
CA TYR A 223 -7.21 7.27 22.58
C TYR A 223 -7.50 8.22 23.74
N LYS A 224 -6.89 9.40 23.66
CA LYS A 224 -6.93 10.50 24.63
C LYS A 224 -7.16 11.83 23.90
N ASP A 225 -7.68 12.80 24.64
CA ASP A 225 -7.87 14.17 24.15
C ASP A 225 -6.56 14.77 23.60
N LEU A 226 -6.63 15.37 22.41
CA LEU A 226 -5.57 16.26 21.93
C LEU A 226 -5.74 17.63 22.61
N ARG A 227 -4.73 18.05 23.40
CA ARG A 227 -4.79 19.30 24.16
C ARG A 227 -5.07 20.49 23.23
N GLY A 228 -6.05 21.31 23.59
CA GLY A 228 -6.41 22.50 22.82
C GLY A 228 -7.28 22.24 21.58
N GLY A 229 -7.61 20.98 21.28
CA GLY A 229 -8.36 20.58 20.08
C GLY A 229 -9.88 20.67 20.15
N TRP A 230 -10.46 21.19 21.25
CA TRP A 230 -11.91 21.34 21.41
C TRP A 230 -12.35 22.74 20.94
N ARG A 231 -13.38 22.81 20.11
CA ARG A 231 -14.08 24.02 19.66
C ARG A 231 -15.59 23.81 19.77
N ILE A 232 -16.32 24.91 20.00
CA ILE A 232 -17.78 24.92 20.08
C ILE A 232 -18.29 26.02 19.16
N GLN A 233 -19.33 25.72 18.41
CA GLN A 233 -19.99 26.67 17.53
C GLN A 233 -21.48 26.68 17.90
N VAL A 234 -22.02 27.87 18.12
CA VAL A 234 -23.44 28.11 18.41
C VAL A 234 -24.03 28.85 17.22
N ASP A 235 -24.83 28.15 16.42
CA ASP A 235 -25.52 28.75 15.28
C ASP A 235 -26.95 29.08 15.68
N ILE A 236 -27.35 30.33 15.48
CA ILE A 236 -28.65 30.85 15.87
C ILE A 236 -29.43 31.24 14.60
N ALA A 237 -30.33 30.36 14.18
CA ALA A 237 -31.19 30.46 13.01
C ALA A 237 -32.61 30.89 13.40
N ASP A 238 -33.43 31.38 12.46
CA ASP A 238 -34.72 32.00 12.77
C ASP A 238 -35.67 31.09 13.57
N ASP A 239 -35.65 29.79 13.30
CA ASP A 239 -36.50 28.78 13.95
C ASP A 239 -35.75 27.85 14.93
N GLN A 240 -34.42 27.81 14.88
CA GLN A 240 -33.62 26.77 15.53
C GLN A 240 -32.31 27.31 16.16
N VAL A 241 -31.83 26.60 17.18
CA VAL A 241 -30.49 26.82 17.76
C VAL A 241 -29.68 25.54 17.65
N ARG A 242 -28.50 25.61 17.03
CA ARG A 242 -27.58 24.48 16.89
C ARG A 242 -26.33 24.69 17.73
N VAL A 243 -25.97 23.70 18.53
CA VAL A 243 -24.74 23.69 19.32
C VAL A 243 -23.85 22.56 18.82
N ILE A 244 -22.73 22.92 18.21
CA ILE A 244 -21.83 22.00 17.52
C ILE A 244 -20.49 21.95 18.27
N HIS A 245 -20.18 20.81 18.85
CA HIS A 245 -18.88 20.56 19.50
C HIS A 245 -17.97 19.79 18.55
N LYS A 246 -16.78 20.33 18.27
CA LYS A 246 -15.74 19.68 17.46
C LYS A 246 -14.53 19.39 18.33
N LYS A 247 -14.02 18.17 18.34
CA LYS A 247 -12.90 17.78 19.19
C LYS A 247 -11.91 16.86 18.47
N TRP A 248 -10.64 17.22 18.57
CA TRP A 248 -9.53 16.34 18.18
C TRP A 248 -9.18 15.37 19.31
N GLU A 249 -9.07 14.10 18.94
CA GLU A 249 -8.59 13.00 19.75
C GLU A 249 -7.33 12.43 19.13
N GLN A 250 -6.44 11.86 19.94
CA GLN A 250 -5.21 11.22 19.51
C GLN A 250 -5.07 9.86 20.19
N SER A 251 -4.52 8.88 19.50
CA SER A 251 -4.18 7.58 20.08
C SER A 251 -3.28 7.71 21.32
N PHE A 252 -3.43 6.81 22.29
CA PHE A 252 -2.50 6.72 23.43
C PHE A 252 -1.09 6.33 22.98
N ARG A 253 -1.00 5.51 21.94
CA ARG A 253 0.24 5.30 21.20
C ARG A 253 0.49 6.54 20.35
N GLU A 254 1.56 7.26 20.68
CA GLU A 254 2.03 8.40 19.89
C GLU A 254 2.10 7.98 18.41
N ASP A 255 1.59 8.85 17.54
CA ASP A 255 1.65 8.77 16.08
C ASP A 255 0.89 7.62 15.39
N SER A 256 -0.04 6.95 16.07
CA SER A 256 -0.90 5.94 15.44
C SER A 256 -2.02 6.58 14.60
N PHE A 257 -2.91 7.31 15.25
CA PHE A 257 -4.00 8.04 14.60
C PHE A 257 -4.45 9.21 15.47
N GLN A 258 -4.96 10.24 14.80
CA GLN A 258 -5.73 11.34 15.36
C GLN A 258 -7.04 11.42 14.60
N PHE A 259 -8.12 11.83 15.25
CA PHE A 259 -9.39 12.03 14.55
C PHE A 259 -10.15 13.22 15.13
N LEU A 260 -10.81 13.94 14.24
CA LEU A 260 -11.75 15.00 14.56
C LEU A 260 -13.15 14.40 14.55
N TRP A 261 -13.82 14.46 15.69
CA TRP A 261 -15.23 14.13 15.80
C TRP A 261 -16.05 15.37 16.14
N GLU A 262 -17.33 15.29 15.82
CA GLU A 262 -18.29 16.35 16.01
C GLU A 262 -19.57 15.81 16.66
N LEU A 263 -20.11 16.54 17.63
CA LEU A 263 -21.46 16.39 18.15
C LEU A 263 -22.26 17.63 17.80
N GLU A 264 -23.26 17.47 16.94
CA GLU A 264 -24.25 18.49 16.58
C GLU A 264 -25.53 18.24 17.37
N VAL A 265 -25.99 19.26 18.09
CA VAL A 265 -27.23 19.21 18.89
C VAL A 265 -28.14 20.33 18.42
N LYS A 266 -29.37 19.99 18.02
CA LYS A 266 -30.35 20.95 17.49
C LYS A 266 -31.51 21.11 18.45
N PHE A 267 -31.88 22.35 18.72
CA PHE A 267 -33.03 22.72 19.52
C PHE A 267 -33.96 23.64 18.73
N ASP A 268 -35.19 23.73 19.21
CA ASP A 268 -36.09 24.84 18.89
C ASP A 268 -35.47 26.20 19.24
N ARG A 269 -36.00 27.28 18.67
CA ARG A 269 -35.53 28.65 18.88
C ARG A 269 -35.31 29.03 20.34
N MET A 270 -36.19 28.54 21.24
CA MET A 270 -36.12 28.86 22.66
C MET A 270 -35.20 27.94 23.44
N VAL A 271 -34.57 26.92 22.84
CA VAL A 271 -33.72 25.93 23.54
C VAL A 271 -34.51 25.18 24.64
N THR A 272 -35.78 24.87 24.39
CA THR A 272 -36.68 24.12 25.28
C THR A 272 -36.77 22.64 24.91
N VAL A 273 -36.74 22.32 23.62
CA VAL A 273 -36.96 20.99 23.05
C VAL A 273 -35.73 20.60 22.24
N LEU A 274 -35.13 19.46 22.60
CA LEU A 274 -34.06 18.84 21.83
C LEU A 274 -34.67 18.11 20.61
N GLU A 275 -34.45 18.62 19.41
CA GLU A 275 -34.98 18.04 18.18
C GLU A 275 -34.10 16.90 17.65
N SER A 276 -32.77 17.05 17.73
CA SER A 276 -31.83 16.00 17.32
C SER A 276 -30.45 16.14 17.95
N ALA A 277 -29.76 15.01 18.13
CA ALA A 277 -28.35 14.96 18.54
C ALA A 277 -27.59 13.96 17.66
N THR A 278 -26.60 14.44 16.90
CA THR A 278 -25.86 13.64 15.92
C THR A 278 -24.37 13.67 16.19
N VAL A 279 -23.74 12.50 16.28
CA VAL A 279 -22.28 12.35 16.39
C VAL A 279 -21.70 11.90 15.06
N ARG A 280 -20.63 12.55 14.58
CA ARG A 280 -19.96 12.23 13.32
C ARG A 280 -18.44 12.26 13.49
N ILE A 281 -17.74 11.37 12.78
CA ILE A 281 -16.29 11.51 12.56
C ILE A 281 -16.10 12.35 11.30
N ARG A 282 -15.47 13.52 11.43
CA ARG A 282 -15.28 14.48 10.35
C ARG A 282 -13.97 14.27 9.61
N GLN A 283 -12.90 13.97 10.35
CA GLN A 283 -11.57 13.74 9.80
C GLN A 283 -10.85 12.67 10.59
N VAL A 284 -10.07 11.84 9.90
CA VAL A 284 -9.10 10.94 10.52
C VAL A 284 -7.75 11.24 9.88
N LYS A 285 -6.75 11.50 10.71
CA LYS A 285 -5.33 11.61 10.34
C LYS A 285 -4.64 10.38 10.90
N PHE A 286 -4.06 9.56 10.05
CA PHE A 286 -3.08 8.58 10.54
C PHE A 286 -1.75 9.31 10.66
N GLY A 287 -0.92 8.97 11.64
CA GLY A 287 0.38 9.64 11.80
C GLY A 287 1.21 9.52 10.52
N GLU A 288 1.46 10.65 9.84
CA GLU A 288 2.29 10.71 8.63
C GLU A 288 3.79 10.88 8.94
N GLU A 289 4.17 11.35 10.13
CA GLU A 289 5.55 11.77 10.41
C GLU A 289 6.55 10.61 10.63
N ASP A 290 6.13 9.42 11.08
CA ASP A 290 7.09 8.33 11.39
C ASP A 290 7.10 7.18 10.36
N THR A 291 6.36 7.29 9.25
CA THR A 291 6.43 6.28 8.18
C THR A 291 7.17 6.76 6.95
N THR A 292 7.19 8.04 6.61
CA THR A 292 7.91 8.48 5.40
C THR A 292 9.37 8.76 5.71
N GLU A 293 9.69 9.55 6.75
CA GLU A 293 11.09 9.82 7.14
C GLU A 293 11.76 8.62 7.79
N ARG A 294 11.07 7.84 8.63
CA ARG A 294 11.62 6.61 9.22
C ARG A 294 11.72 5.49 8.19
N ARG A 295 10.77 5.34 7.24
CA ARG A 295 10.98 4.45 6.08
C ARG A 295 12.05 4.99 5.16
N GLU A 296 12.24 6.30 4.99
CA GLU A 296 13.32 6.88 4.19
C GLU A 296 14.69 6.70 4.85
N GLN A 297 14.78 6.81 6.18
CA GLN A 297 15.99 6.49 6.96
C GLN A 297 16.25 4.99 6.94
N TRP A 298 15.23 4.14 7.15
CA TRP A 298 15.32 2.69 6.97
C TRP A 298 15.65 2.31 5.52
N ASP A 299 15.13 3.03 4.52
CA ASP A 299 15.40 2.84 3.10
C ASP A 299 16.85 3.18 2.79
N LYS A 300 17.33 4.32 3.32
CA LYS A 300 18.72 4.76 3.19
C LYS A 300 19.68 3.76 3.81
N LEU A 301 19.39 3.32 5.04
CA LEU A 301 20.19 2.31 5.75
C LEU A 301 20.15 0.95 5.02
N THR A 302 18.97 0.52 4.55
CA THR A 302 18.81 -0.75 3.82
C THR A 302 19.52 -0.73 2.45
N LYS A 303 19.48 0.40 1.73
CA LYS A 303 20.20 0.56 0.45
C LYS A 303 21.70 0.44 0.62
N LEU A 304 22.28 1.15 1.58
CA LEU A 304 23.73 1.21 1.75
C LEU A 304 24.28 -0.06 2.40
N HIS A 305 23.58 -0.62 3.40
CA HIS A 305 24.10 -1.71 4.22
C HIS A 305 23.63 -3.11 3.81
N VAL A 306 22.63 -3.24 2.93
CA VAL A 306 22.14 -4.55 2.47
C VAL A 306 22.22 -4.69 0.96
N ILE A 307 21.58 -3.77 0.20
CA ILE A 307 21.48 -3.90 -1.26
C ILE A 307 22.85 -3.82 -1.93
N LEU A 308 23.67 -2.81 -1.62
CA LEU A 308 25.00 -2.65 -2.24
C LEU A 308 25.95 -3.81 -1.92
N PRO A 309 26.09 -4.27 -0.65
CA PRO A 309 26.87 -5.46 -0.34
C PRO A 309 26.38 -6.72 -1.08
N LEU A 310 25.07 -6.93 -1.19
CA LEU A 310 24.53 -8.06 -1.93
C LEU A 310 24.80 -7.97 -3.43
N LEU A 311 24.69 -6.79 -4.04
CA LEU A 311 25.07 -6.60 -5.45
C LEU A 311 26.58 -6.82 -5.67
N ALA A 312 27.43 -6.39 -4.73
CA ALA A 312 28.85 -6.68 -4.80
C ALA A 312 29.13 -8.19 -4.68
N PHE A 313 28.46 -8.87 -3.74
CA PHE A 313 28.52 -10.32 -3.59
C PHE A 313 28.10 -11.04 -4.87
N GLU A 314 26.97 -10.67 -5.45
CA GLU A 314 26.47 -11.23 -6.72
C GLU A 314 27.43 -11.00 -7.88
N CYS A 315 28.05 -9.82 -7.96
CA CYS A 315 29.05 -9.54 -8.99
C CYS A 315 30.26 -10.49 -8.87
N VAL A 316 30.75 -10.70 -7.65
CA VAL A 316 31.86 -11.63 -7.38
C VAL A 316 31.44 -13.07 -7.65
N LEU A 317 30.25 -13.48 -7.21
CA LEU A 317 29.74 -14.83 -7.42
C LEU A 317 29.57 -15.14 -8.90
N ASN A 318 29.00 -14.24 -9.70
CA ASN A 318 28.90 -14.42 -11.14
C ASN A 318 30.27 -14.51 -11.81
N ALA A 319 31.25 -13.72 -11.38
CA ALA A 319 32.63 -13.85 -11.85
C ALA A 319 33.22 -15.22 -11.51
N LEU A 320 33.07 -15.69 -10.28
CA LEU A 320 33.54 -17.01 -9.87
C LEU A 320 32.87 -18.12 -10.68
N ILE A 321 31.56 -18.03 -10.91
CA ILE A 321 30.82 -19.02 -11.72
C ILE A 321 31.38 -19.06 -13.15
N LEU A 322 31.58 -17.90 -13.77
CA LEU A 322 32.11 -17.81 -15.14
C LEU A 322 33.51 -18.41 -15.29
N PHE A 323 34.38 -18.24 -14.29
CA PHE A 323 35.74 -18.78 -14.35
C PHE A 323 35.88 -20.21 -13.84
N LYS A 324 34.92 -20.73 -13.05
CA LYS A 324 35.05 -22.02 -12.36
C LYS A 324 34.07 -23.09 -12.82
N VAL A 325 32.97 -22.71 -13.47
CA VAL A 325 31.92 -23.65 -13.87
C VAL A 325 31.79 -23.65 -15.39
N PRO A 326 31.87 -24.83 -16.05
CA PRO A 326 31.75 -24.90 -17.50
C PRO A 326 30.35 -24.49 -17.97
N TYR A 327 30.31 -23.84 -19.12
CA TYR A 327 29.09 -23.55 -19.85
C TYR A 327 28.28 -24.84 -20.11
N THR A 328 26.95 -24.76 -20.04
CA THR A 328 26.05 -25.89 -20.29
C THR A 328 25.08 -25.51 -21.41
N GLU A 329 25.36 -26.00 -22.61
CA GLU A 329 24.48 -25.81 -23.77
C GLU A 329 23.14 -26.51 -23.56
N ILE A 330 22.05 -25.79 -23.84
CA ILE A 330 20.71 -26.35 -23.97
C ILE A 330 20.02 -25.73 -25.17
N ASP A 331 19.77 -24.42 -25.13
CA ASP A 331 18.97 -23.72 -26.14
C ASP A 331 19.71 -22.60 -26.87
N TRP A 332 20.92 -22.20 -26.47
CA TRP A 332 21.60 -21.05 -27.06
C TRP A 332 21.85 -21.26 -28.56
N ILE A 333 22.40 -22.42 -28.93
CA ILE A 333 22.63 -22.75 -30.35
C ILE A 333 21.30 -22.74 -31.12
N ALA A 334 20.24 -23.33 -30.56
CA ALA A 334 18.93 -23.33 -31.18
C ALA A 334 18.40 -21.90 -31.37
N TYR A 335 18.55 -21.02 -30.39
CA TYR A 335 18.18 -19.61 -30.52
C TYR A 335 18.94 -18.91 -31.64
N MET A 336 20.25 -19.18 -31.78
CA MET A 336 21.07 -18.60 -32.86
C MET A 336 20.62 -19.10 -34.24
N GLN A 337 20.29 -20.39 -34.37
CA GLN A 337 19.76 -20.97 -35.61
C GLN A 337 18.39 -20.37 -35.98
N GLU A 338 17.49 -20.25 -35.01
CA GLU A 338 16.15 -19.68 -35.21
C GLU A 338 16.21 -18.24 -35.73
N VAL A 339 17.06 -17.38 -35.14
CA VAL A 339 17.19 -15.99 -35.59
C VAL A 339 18.03 -15.86 -36.87
N ALA A 340 19.00 -16.76 -37.10
CA ALA A 340 19.72 -16.81 -38.37
C ALA A 340 18.78 -17.09 -39.53
N GLY A 341 17.79 -17.99 -39.37
CA GLY A 341 16.75 -18.22 -40.37
C GLY A 341 16.02 -16.94 -40.81
N VAL A 342 15.79 -16.01 -39.88
CA VAL A 342 15.14 -14.73 -40.20
C VAL A 342 16.11 -13.72 -40.82
N PHE A 343 17.29 -13.51 -40.23
CA PHE A 343 18.18 -12.42 -40.64
C PHE A 343 19.11 -12.77 -41.80
N VAL A 344 19.52 -14.04 -41.89
CA VAL A 344 20.42 -14.57 -42.92
C VAL A 344 19.61 -15.15 -44.07
N ASP A 345 18.72 -16.09 -43.78
CA ASP A 345 17.96 -16.82 -44.82
C ASP A 345 16.71 -16.07 -45.30
N LYS A 346 16.39 -14.93 -44.66
CA LYS A 346 15.21 -14.09 -44.95
C LYS A 346 13.88 -14.84 -44.85
N GLU A 347 13.83 -15.89 -44.03
CA GLU A 347 12.61 -16.67 -43.81
C GLU A 347 11.69 -15.94 -42.81
N LEU A 348 10.43 -15.77 -43.20
CA LEU A 348 9.40 -15.12 -42.39
C LEU A 348 8.27 -16.09 -42.02
N ASP A 349 8.24 -17.30 -42.59
CA ASP A 349 7.27 -18.33 -42.22
C ASP A 349 7.73 -19.08 -40.96
N TYR A 350 7.10 -18.75 -39.84
CA TYR A 350 7.33 -19.39 -38.54
C TYR A 350 7.20 -20.92 -38.56
N SER A 351 6.51 -21.52 -39.53
CA SER A 351 6.40 -22.99 -39.63
C SER A 351 7.74 -23.66 -39.99
N LYS A 352 8.65 -22.90 -40.61
CA LYS A 352 9.97 -23.34 -41.08
C LYS A 352 11.12 -22.90 -40.17
N LEU A 353 10.90 -21.88 -39.32
CA LEU A 353 11.91 -21.41 -38.37
C LEU A 353 12.07 -22.41 -37.23
N ARG A 354 13.22 -23.10 -37.19
CA ARG A 354 13.53 -24.14 -36.19
C ARG A 354 15.02 -24.16 -35.86
N GLY A 355 15.35 -24.58 -34.64
CA GLY A 355 16.69 -24.94 -34.23
C GLY A 355 16.75 -26.38 -33.71
N ASP A 356 17.90 -26.76 -33.16
CA ASP A 356 18.17 -28.13 -32.67
C ASP A 356 17.21 -28.57 -31.56
N THR A 357 16.62 -27.63 -30.81
CA THR A 357 15.66 -27.92 -29.73
C THR A 357 14.19 -27.80 -30.14
N GLY A 358 13.91 -27.55 -31.43
CA GLY A 358 12.58 -27.56 -32.00
C GLY A 358 12.22 -26.28 -32.75
N PRO A 359 10.91 -26.05 -33.00
CA PRO A 359 10.46 -24.85 -33.71
C PRO A 359 10.56 -23.59 -32.86
N LEU A 360 10.72 -22.45 -33.54
CA LEU A 360 10.61 -21.12 -32.95
C LEU A 360 9.19 -20.93 -32.39
N VAL A 361 9.10 -20.81 -31.06
CA VAL A 361 7.83 -20.62 -30.34
C VAL A 361 7.73 -19.29 -29.61
N TYR A 362 8.60 -18.34 -29.97
CA TYR A 362 8.70 -17.05 -29.30
C TYR A 362 8.19 -15.93 -30.21
N PRO A 363 7.49 -14.92 -29.68
CA PRO A 363 7.02 -13.82 -30.51
C PRO A 363 8.19 -12.97 -31.04
N ALA A 364 7.88 -12.04 -31.95
CA ALA A 364 8.88 -11.32 -32.73
C ALA A 364 9.91 -10.53 -31.89
N GLY A 365 9.56 -10.13 -30.66
CA GLY A 365 10.51 -9.45 -29.76
C GLY A 365 11.73 -10.32 -29.43
N PHE A 366 11.54 -11.64 -29.27
CA PHE A 366 12.65 -12.58 -29.14
C PHE A 366 13.55 -12.52 -30.38
N VAL A 367 12.97 -12.60 -31.58
CA VAL A 367 13.72 -12.60 -32.84
C VAL A 367 14.63 -11.38 -32.94
N TYR A 368 14.12 -10.19 -32.65
CA TYR A 368 14.93 -8.96 -32.72
C TYR A 368 16.03 -8.89 -31.66
N ILE A 369 15.72 -9.27 -30.41
CA ILE A 369 16.71 -9.21 -29.34
C ILE A 369 17.80 -10.26 -29.54
N TYR A 370 17.43 -11.50 -29.84
CA TYR A 370 18.40 -12.57 -30.08
C TYR A 370 19.12 -12.39 -31.41
N GLY A 371 18.52 -11.72 -32.40
CA GLY A 371 19.22 -11.27 -33.60
C GLY A 371 20.34 -10.28 -33.29
N ALA A 372 20.11 -9.33 -32.36
CA ALA A 372 21.18 -8.44 -31.91
C ALA A 372 22.29 -9.22 -31.16
N LEU A 373 21.91 -10.16 -30.28
CA LEU A 373 22.87 -11.02 -29.58
C LEU A 373 23.70 -11.88 -30.55
N TYR A 374 23.06 -12.44 -31.58
CA TYR A 374 23.72 -13.21 -32.63
C TYR A 374 24.88 -12.42 -33.24
N TRP A 375 24.66 -11.17 -33.66
CA TRP A 375 25.73 -10.35 -34.25
C TRP A 375 26.79 -9.93 -33.24
N LEU A 376 26.41 -9.64 -31.99
CA LEU A 376 27.34 -9.23 -30.93
C LEU A 376 28.28 -10.34 -30.44
N THR A 377 27.92 -11.61 -30.68
CA THR A 377 28.63 -12.79 -30.15
C THR A 377 29.26 -13.62 -31.26
N ASP A 378 29.68 -12.97 -32.34
CA ASP A 378 30.22 -13.63 -33.54
C ASP A 378 29.31 -14.77 -34.03
N ARG A 379 28.06 -14.41 -34.34
CA ARG A 379 27.02 -15.34 -34.80
C ARG A 379 26.68 -16.44 -33.77
N GLY A 380 26.89 -16.14 -32.49
CA GLY A 380 26.67 -17.06 -31.38
C GLY A 380 27.86 -17.95 -31.02
N ALA A 381 28.99 -17.85 -31.73
CA ALA A 381 30.18 -18.66 -31.47
C ALA A 381 31.00 -18.19 -30.26
N ASP A 382 31.00 -16.89 -29.96
CA ASP A 382 31.66 -16.35 -28.77
C ASP A 382 30.75 -16.49 -27.54
N ILE A 383 30.76 -17.70 -26.98
CA ILE A 383 30.00 -18.07 -25.78
C ILE A 383 30.42 -17.24 -24.58
N PHE A 384 31.71 -16.91 -24.43
CA PHE A 384 32.16 -16.16 -23.27
C PHE A 384 31.61 -14.73 -23.27
N SER A 385 31.58 -14.07 -24.44
CA SER A 385 30.91 -12.77 -24.58
C SER A 385 29.41 -12.87 -24.31
N ALA A 386 28.74 -13.92 -24.77
CA ALA A 386 27.34 -14.16 -24.45
C ALA A 386 27.10 -14.32 -22.93
N GLN A 387 27.94 -15.11 -22.27
CA GLN A 387 27.90 -15.30 -20.82
C GLN A 387 28.15 -14.01 -20.04
N LEU A 388 29.06 -13.13 -20.53
CA LEU A 388 29.31 -11.82 -19.94
C LEU A 388 28.10 -10.89 -20.06
N LEU A 389 27.44 -10.90 -21.23
CA LEU A 389 26.18 -10.16 -21.45
C LEU A 389 25.09 -10.64 -20.50
N PHE A 390 24.93 -11.96 -20.34
CA PHE A 390 23.95 -12.52 -19.41
C PHE A 390 24.28 -12.28 -17.94
N ALA A 391 25.56 -12.23 -17.57
CA ALA A 391 25.96 -11.79 -16.23
C ALA A 391 25.60 -10.31 -16.00
N ALA A 392 25.77 -9.43 -16.99
CA ALA A 392 25.33 -8.04 -16.90
C ALA A 392 23.79 -7.93 -16.81
N ILE A 393 23.05 -8.70 -17.61
CA ILE A 393 21.58 -8.81 -17.54
C ILE A 393 21.14 -9.25 -16.15
N TYR A 394 21.81 -10.27 -15.59
CA TYR A 394 21.55 -10.76 -14.23
C TYR A 394 21.79 -9.67 -13.18
N MET A 395 22.89 -8.91 -13.27
CA MET A 395 23.16 -7.82 -12.33
C MET A 395 22.10 -6.72 -12.37
N ILE A 396 21.67 -6.31 -13.57
CA ILE A 396 20.60 -5.32 -13.75
C ILE A 396 19.28 -5.88 -13.20
N PHE A 397 18.97 -7.14 -13.53
CA PHE A 397 17.80 -7.86 -13.05
C PHE A 397 17.73 -7.86 -11.51
N THR A 398 18.81 -8.26 -10.84
CA THR A 398 18.87 -8.31 -9.37
C THR A 398 18.70 -6.92 -8.76
N ALA A 399 19.32 -5.88 -9.35
CA ALA A 399 19.14 -4.50 -8.89
C ALA A 399 17.69 -4.00 -9.02
N VAL A 400 17.01 -4.34 -10.13
CA VAL A 400 15.59 -4.01 -10.33
C VAL A 400 14.69 -4.74 -9.34
N VAL A 401 14.92 -6.04 -9.12
CA VAL A 401 14.17 -6.82 -8.12
C VAL A 401 14.37 -6.24 -6.73
N PHE A 402 15.60 -5.91 -6.34
CA PHE A 402 15.86 -5.24 -5.06
C PHE A 402 15.14 -3.89 -4.93
N ASP A 403 15.08 -3.07 -5.99
CA ASP A 403 14.32 -1.80 -5.95
C ASP A 403 12.81 -2.03 -5.81
N ILE A 404 12.27 -3.11 -6.39
CA ILE A 404 10.86 -3.49 -6.22
C ILE A 404 10.58 -3.89 -4.77
N TYR A 405 11.40 -4.79 -4.21
CA TYR A 405 11.27 -5.25 -2.82
C TYR A 405 11.34 -4.09 -1.85
N ARG A 406 12.33 -3.23 -2.04
CA ARG A 406 12.53 -2.00 -1.27
C ARG A 406 11.31 -1.09 -1.30
N ARG A 407 10.74 -0.85 -2.48
CA ARG A 407 9.55 0.02 -2.64
C ARG A 407 8.27 -0.63 -2.12
N SER A 408 8.16 -1.95 -2.22
CA SER A 408 7.02 -2.69 -1.66
C SER A 408 7.02 -2.68 -0.13
N ALA A 409 8.22 -2.67 0.48
CA ALA A 409 8.45 -2.66 1.93
C ALA A 409 7.69 -3.74 2.72
N VAL A 410 7.34 -4.86 2.06
CA VAL A 410 6.62 -5.98 2.69
C VAL A 410 7.57 -6.91 3.44
N THR A 411 8.75 -7.16 2.86
CA THR A 411 9.72 -8.10 3.41
C THR A 411 10.76 -7.38 4.29
N PRO A 412 11.24 -8.02 5.37
CA PRO A 412 12.35 -7.49 6.14
C PRO A 412 13.63 -7.45 5.27
N PRO A 413 14.51 -6.45 5.43
CA PRO A 413 15.70 -6.28 4.59
C PRO A 413 16.59 -7.52 4.46
N TRP A 414 16.81 -8.26 5.54
CA TRP A 414 17.65 -9.46 5.53
C TRP A 414 17.12 -10.56 4.59
N ALA A 415 15.81 -10.58 4.30
CA ALA A 415 15.22 -11.58 3.41
C ALA A 415 15.65 -11.40 1.95
N LEU A 416 16.26 -10.25 1.58
CA LEU A 416 16.88 -10.07 0.27
C LEU A 416 18.01 -11.06 0.01
N VAL A 417 18.69 -11.55 1.05
CA VAL A 417 19.70 -12.61 0.94
C VAL A 417 19.10 -13.84 0.27
N LEU A 418 17.83 -14.17 0.52
CA LEU A 418 17.19 -15.36 -0.04
C LEU A 418 17.12 -15.32 -1.57
N LEU A 419 17.07 -14.14 -2.17
CA LEU A 419 17.07 -13.94 -3.63
C LEU A 419 18.43 -14.27 -4.25
N CYS A 420 19.50 -14.25 -3.46
CA CYS A 420 20.88 -14.51 -3.87
C CYS A 420 21.30 -15.98 -3.72
N LEU A 421 20.51 -16.82 -3.05
CA LEU A 421 20.95 -18.17 -2.67
C LEU A 421 20.64 -19.26 -3.70
N SER A 422 19.89 -18.95 -4.77
CA SER A 422 19.44 -19.99 -5.70
C SER A 422 20.54 -20.39 -6.68
N LYS A 423 21.05 -21.60 -6.54
CA LYS A 423 21.99 -22.22 -7.51
C LYS A 423 21.37 -22.27 -8.90
N ARG A 424 20.08 -22.63 -8.98
CA ARG A 424 19.42 -22.82 -10.27
C ARG A 424 19.25 -21.50 -11.03
N ILE A 425 18.91 -20.41 -10.35
CA ILE A 425 18.73 -19.10 -11.01
C ILE A 425 20.05 -18.62 -11.63
N HIS A 426 21.17 -18.68 -10.91
CA HIS A 426 22.49 -18.38 -11.47
C HIS A 426 22.77 -19.20 -12.72
N SER A 427 22.47 -20.49 -12.66
CA SER A 427 22.71 -21.41 -13.76
C SER A 427 21.80 -21.17 -14.96
N ILE A 428 20.55 -20.71 -14.75
CA ILE A 428 19.63 -20.31 -15.82
C ILE A 428 20.16 -19.08 -16.57
N PHE A 429 20.64 -18.08 -15.83
CA PHE A 429 21.15 -16.84 -16.42
C PHE A 429 22.50 -17.06 -17.10
N VAL A 430 23.51 -17.49 -16.35
CA VAL A 430 24.91 -17.30 -16.75
C VAL A 430 25.55 -18.56 -17.34
N LEU A 431 24.95 -19.74 -17.12
CA LEU A 431 25.45 -21.01 -17.65
C LEU A 431 24.61 -21.59 -18.79
N ARG A 432 23.36 -21.15 -18.96
CA ARG A 432 22.42 -21.68 -19.97
C ARG A 432 21.85 -20.62 -20.92
N LEU A 433 21.98 -19.33 -20.59
CA LEU A 433 21.63 -18.21 -21.47
C LEU A 433 20.16 -18.24 -21.96
N PHE A 434 19.25 -18.68 -21.09
CA PHE A 434 17.84 -18.84 -21.45
C PHE A 434 17.14 -17.52 -21.73
N ASN A 435 16.25 -17.52 -22.72
CA ASN A 435 15.41 -16.37 -23.10
C ASN A 435 14.55 -15.84 -21.95
N ASP A 436 14.17 -16.72 -21.01
CA ASP A 436 13.43 -16.38 -19.81
C ASP A 436 14.05 -15.22 -19.03
N CYS A 437 15.38 -15.09 -19.02
CA CYS A 437 16.11 -14.04 -18.32
C CYS A 437 15.74 -12.64 -18.84
N ILE A 438 15.67 -12.47 -20.16
CA ILE A 438 15.36 -11.20 -20.82
C ILE A 438 13.88 -10.86 -20.61
N ALA A 439 12.99 -11.84 -20.83
CA ALA A 439 11.56 -11.66 -20.63
C ALA A 439 11.25 -11.22 -19.18
N MET A 440 11.85 -11.90 -18.20
CA MET A 440 11.63 -11.58 -16.79
C MET A 440 12.27 -10.24 -16.39
N LEU A 441 13.45 -9.87 -16.91
CA LEU A 441 14.02 -8.53 -16.70
C LEU A 441 13.07 -7.43 -17.17
N LEU A 442 12.56 -7.53 -18.40
CA LEU A 442 11.62 -6.56 -18.96
C LEU A 442 10.34 -6.50 -18.11
N LEU A 443 9.81 -7.65 -17.68
CA LEU A 443 8.66 -7.69 -16.79
C LEU A 443 8.91 -6.96 -15.46
N TYR A 444 10.02 -7.23 -14.77
CA TYR A 444 10.30 -6.53 -13.51
C TYR A 444 10.54 -5.02 -13.72
N CYS A 445 11.15 -4.62 -14.85
CA CYS A 445 11.20 -3.21 -15.24
C CYS A 445 9.80 -2.60 -15.40
N ALA A 446 8.85 -3.32 -16.02
CA ALA A 446 7.46 -2.89 -16.12
C ALA A 446 6.79 -2.76 -14.74
N VAL A 447 6.98 -3.74 -13.84
CA VAL A 447 6.51 -3.68 -12.44
C VAL A 447 7.05 -2.43 -11.76
N LEU A 448 8.33 -2.12 -11.91
CA LEU A 448 8.94 -0.93 -11.33
C LEU A 448 8.35 0.37 -11.88
N LEU A 449 8.03 0.42 -13.18
CA LEU A 449 7.34 1.55 -13.80
C LEU A 449 5.91 1.72 -13.26
N PHE A 450 5.18 0.63 -13.03
CA PHE A 450 3.85 0.68 -12.39
C PHE A 450 3.94 1.21 -10.95
N ILE A 451 4.91 0.74 -10.17
CA ILE A 451 5.18 1.26 -8.81
C ILE A 451 5.45 2.77 -8.86
N LYS A 452 6.24 3.24 -9.84
CA LYS A 452 6.55 4.66 -10.09
C LYS A 452 5.41 5.45 -10.76
N LYS A 453 4.21 4.87 -10.88
CA LYS A 453 3.01 5.48 -11.51
C LYS A 453 3.17 5.83 -12.99
N ARG A 454 4.20 5.33 -13.66
CA ARG A 454 4.42 5.54 -15.10
C ARG A 454 3.69 4.47 -15.92
N TRP A 455 2.37 4.44 -15.80
CA TRP A 455 1.53 3.34 -16.30
C TRP A 455 1.62 3.09 -17.81
N SER A 456 1.65 4.14 -18.65
CA SER A 456 1.79 3.98 -20.11
C SER A 456 3.11 3.29 -20.48
N TRP A 457 4.22 3.77 -19.90
CA TRP A 457 5.53 3.15 -20.09
C TRP A 457 5.60 1.74 -19.50
N GLY A 458 4.96 1.51 -18.35
CA GLY A 458 4.83 0.18 -17.78
C GLY A 458 4.09 -0.78 -18.72
N CYS A 459 2.99 -0.34 -19.35
CA CYS A 459 2.26 -1.14 -20.35
C CYS A 459 3.10 -1.42 -21.61
N PHE A 460 3.83 -0.42 -22.09
CA PHE A 460 4.76 -0.58 -23.21
C PHE A 460 5.83 -1.63 -22.90
N VAL A 461 6.53 -1.52 -21.77
CA VAL A 461 7.59 -2.46 -21.37
C VAL A 461 7.01 -3.84 -21.02
N PHE A 462 5.81 -3.90 -20.43
CA PHE A 462 5.11 -5.16 -20.18
C PHE A 462 4.81 -5.89 -21.49
N SER A 463 4.31 -5.18 -22.51
CA SER A 463 4.08 -5.76 -23.82
C SER A 463 5.39 -6.16 -24.51
N LEU A 464 6.48 -5.39 -24.32
CA LEU A 464 7.80 -5.80 -24.80
C LEU A 464 8.23 -7.13 -24.17
N ALA A 465 8.01 -7.31 -22.86
CA ALA A 465 8.27 -8.58 -22.18
C ALA A 465 7.44 -9.74 -22.76
N VAL A 466 6.14 -9.52 -23.01
CA VAL A 466 5.25 -10.50 -23.68
C VAL A 466 5.77 -10.85 -25.09
N SER A 467 6.29 -9.87 -25.83
CA SER A 467 6.85 -10.10 -27.18
C SER A 467 8.13 -10.95 -27.18
N VAL A 468 8.76 -11.13 -26.03
CA VAL A 468 9.92 -12.02 -25.86
C VAL A 468 9.47 -13.41 -25.42
N LYS A 469 8.54 -13.48 -24.46
CA LYS A 469 7.99 -14.75 -24.00
C LYS A 469 6.57 -14.58 -23.44
N MET A 470 5.66 -15.44 -23.89
CA MET A 470 4.24 -15.36 -23.53
C MET A 470 3.92 -15.67 -22.07
N ASN A 471 4.83 -16.28 -21.30
CA ASN A 471 4.62 -16.59 -19.88
C ASN A 471 4.28 -15.34 -19.04
N VAL A 472 4.74 -14.17 -19.49
CA VAL A 472 4.43 -12.87 -18.87
C VAL A 472 2.92 -12.60 -18.82
N LEU A 473 2.11 -13.23 -19.68
CA LEU A 473 0.65 -13.13 -19.65
C LEU A 473 0.03 -13.64 -18.35
N LEU A 474 0.73 -14.46 -17.55
CA LEU A 474 0.25 -14.88 -16.22
C LEU A 474 0.05 -13.69 -15.25
N PHE A 475 0.72 -12.56 -15.51
CA PHE A 475 0.55 -11.32 -14.76
C PHE A 475 -0.61 -10.43 -15.29
N ALA A 476 -1.12 -10.71 -16.49
CA ALA A 476 -2.10 -9.87 -17.17
C ALA A 476 -3.45 -9.74 -16.43
N PRO A 477 -4.04 -10.79 -15.79
CA PRO A 477 -5.25 -10.63 -15.01
C PRO A 477 -5.08 -9.63 -13.85
N GLY A 478 -3.97 -9.73 -13.11
CA GLY A 478 -3.63 -8.78 -12.06
C GLY A 478 -3.39 -7.37 -12.59
N LEU A 479 -2.70 -7.23 -13.73
CA LEU A 479 -2.45 -5.93 -14.36
C LEU A 479 -3.76 -5.27 -14.82
N LEU A 480 -4.65 -6.03 -15.47
CA LEU A 480 -5.95 -5.55 -15.91
C LEU A 480 -6.76 -5.00 -14.74
N LEU A 481 -6.80 -5.72 -13.61
CA LEU A 481 -7.45 -5.23 -12.40
C LEU A 481 -6.85 -3.90 -11.94
N LEU A 482 -5.52 -3.78 -11.87
CA LEU A 482 -4.86 -2.55 -11.43
C LEU A 482 -5.15 -1.37 -12.37
N LEU A 483 -5.18 -1.60 -13.69
CA LEU A 483 -5.55 -0.57 -14.67
C LEU A 483 -7.00 -0.13 -14.51
N LEU A 484 -7.93 -1.08 -14.37
CA LEU A 484 -9.35 -0.80 -14.14
C LEU A 484 -9.56 -0.02 -12.83
N LYS A 485 -8.86 -0.40 -11.76
CA LYS A 485 -8.90 0.33 -10.49
C LYS A 485 -8.36 1.75 -10.61
N ARG A 486 -7.28 1.95 -11.36
CA ARG A 486 -6.65 3.27 -11.47
C ARG A 486 -7.39 4.21 -12.43
N PHE A 487 -7.84 3.70 -13.57
CA PHE A 487 -8.29 4.51 -14.70
C PHE A 487 -9.75 4.29 -15.09
N GLY A 488 -10.46 3.39 -14.40
CA GLY A 488 -11.76 2.91 -14.84
C GLY A 488 -11.68 2.17 -16.18
N VAL A 489 -12.85 1.87 -16.76
CA VAL A 489 -12.94 1.16 -18.05
C VAL A 489 -12.36 1.99 -19.19
N TRP A 490 -12.81 3.25 -19.32
CA TRP A 490 -12.44 4.11 -20.44
C TRP A 490 -10.96 4.49 -20.46
N GLY A 491 -10.37 4.78 -19.29
CA GLY A 491 -8.95 5.10 -19.20
C GLY A 491 -8.04 3.87 -19.32
N THR A 492 -8.58 2.65 -19.17
CA THR A 492 -7.84 1.39 -19.38
C THR A 492 -7.66 1.07 -20.87
N ILE A 493 -8.65 1.38 -21.72
CA ILE A 493 -8.61 1.13 -23.17
C ILE A 493 -7.31 1.64 -23.84
N PRO A 494 -6.88 2.91 -23.67
CA PRO A 494 -5.65 3.39 -24.29
C PRO A 494 -4.39 2.67 -23.76
N LYS A 495 -4.41 2.15 -22.53
CA LYS A 495 -3.28 1.37 -21.98
C LYS A 495 -3.19 -0.01 -22.63
N LEU A 496 -4.33 -0.65 -22.86
CA LEU A 496 -4.40 -1.90 -23.61
C LEU A 496 -4.03 -1.68 -25.09
N ALA A 497 -4.43 -0.54 -25.67
CA ALA A 497 -4.06 -0.18 -27.04
C ALA A 497 -2.54 -0.02 -27.21
N ILE A 498 -1.82 0.54 -26.22
CA ILE A 498 -0.35 0.57 -26.22
C ILE A 498 0.21 -0.86 -26.29
N CYS A 499 -0.31 -1.77 -25.48
CA CYS A 499 0.15 -3.16 -25.48
C CYS A 499 -0.08 -3.82 -26.85
N ALA A 500 -1.29 -3.71 -27.39
CA ALA A 500 -1.66 -4.34 -28.66
C ALA A 500 -0.88 -3.74 -29.84
N SER A 501 -0.73 -2.42 -29.89
CA SER A 501 -0.01 -1.73 -30.97
C SER A 501 1.44 -2.19 -31.04
N LEU A 502 2.10 -2.37 -29.90
CA LEU A 502 3.48 -2.87 -29.87
C LEU A 502 3.61 -4.29 -30.42
N GLN A 503 2.67 -5.20 -30.09
CA GLN A 503 2.67 -6.55 -30.65
C GLN A 503 2.50 -6.53 -32.17
N VAL A 504 1.60 -5.70 -32.69
CA VAL A 504 1.38 -5.54 -34.14
C VAL A 504 2.62 -4.97 -34.83
N ILE A 505 3.24 -3.94 -34.27
CA ILE A 505 4.43 -3.30 -34.85
C ILE A 505 5.60 -4.29 -34.91
N LEU A 506 5.89 -5.00 -33.82
CA LEU A 506 6.97 -5.98 -33.79
C LEU A 506 6.65 -7.20 -34.67
N GLY A 507 5.40 -7.65 -34.70
CA GLY A 507 4.98 -8.76 -35.54
C GLY A 507 4.82 -8.41 -37.02
N LEU A 508 4.88 -7.14 -37.41
CA LEU A 508 4.40 -6.66 -38.70
C LEU A 508 4.96 -7.43 -39.92
N PRO A 509 6.27 -7.71 -40.04
CA PRO A 509 6.79 -8.44 -41.20
C PRO A 509 6.18 -9.84 -41.35
N PHE A 510 5.96 -10.52 -40.22
CA PHE A 510 5.38 -11.86 -40.17
C PHE A 510 3.87 -11.82 -40.37
N LEU A 511 3.19 -10.82 -39.80
CA LEU A 511 1.75 -10.63 -39.93
C LEU A 511 1.32 -10.28 -41.37
N LEU A 512 2.15 -9.53 -42.10
CA LEU A 512 1.86 -9.19 -43.50
C LEU A 512 2.06 -10.37 -44.46
N THR A 513 2.98 -11.30 -44.13
CA THR A 513 3.39 -12.36 -45.05
C THR A 513 2.79 -13.72 -44.68
N TYR A 514 2.85 -14.11 -43.41
CA TYR A 514 2.42 -15.41 -42.90
C TYR A 514 1.69 -15.28 -41.53
N PRO A 515 0.55 -14.58 -41.45
CA PRO A 515 -0.11 -14.29 -40.17
C PRO A 515 -0.52 -15.55 -39.40
N VAL A 516 -1.02 -16.58 -40.09
CA VAL A 516 -1.46 -17.83 -39.45
C VAL A 516 -0.28 -18.58 -38.83
N SER A 517 0.81 -18.76 -39.59
CA SER A 517 2.04 -19.38 -39.08
C SER A 517 2.62 -18.59 -37.90
N TYR A 518 2.61 -17.25 -37.99
CA TYR A 518 3.11 -16.39 -36.92
C TYR A 518 2.33 -16.57 -35.63
N PHE A 519 0.99 -16.51 -35.66
CA PHE A 519 0.16 -16.66 -34.46
C PHE A 519 0.29 -18.06 -33.85
N HIS A 520 0.25 -19.11 -34.67
CA HIS A 520 0.39 -20.48 -34.19
C HIS A 520 1.78 -20.78 -33.62
N GLY A 521 2.84 -20.24 -34.21
CA GLY A 521 4.20 -20.40 -33.68
C GLY A 521 4.45 -19.56 -32.44
N SER A 522 4.17 -18.25 -32.50
CA SER A 522 4.52 -17.29 -31.45
C SER A 522 3.71 -17.44 -30.15
N PHE A 523 2.47 -17.93 -30.25
CA PHE A 523 1.54 -18.08 -29.11
C PHE A 523 0.91 -19.49 -29.13
N ASP A 524 1.76 -20.52 -29.07
CA ASP A 524 1.30 -21.90 -29.08
C ASP A 524 0.70 -22.34 -27.72
N PHE A 525 -0.59 -22.07 -27.53
CA PHE A 525 -1.37 -22.56 -26.38
C PHE A 525 -1.66 -24.07 -26.44
N GLY A 526 -1.44 -24.71 -27.59
CA GLY A 526 -1.65 -26.15 -27.80
C GLY A 526 -0.43 -27.00 -27.46
N ARG A 527 0.76 -26.37 -27.32
CA ARG A 527 2.02 -27.07 -27.11
C ARG A 527 1.95 -28.01 -25.91
N GLN A 528 2.28 -29.27 -26.16
CA GLN A 528 2.45 -30.27 -25.12
C GLN A 528 3.95 -30.48 -24.93
N PHE A 529 4.41 -30.25 -23.72
CA PHE A 529 5.80 -30.50 -23.38
C PHE A 529 6.00 -31.93 -22.88
N PHE A 530 7.20 -32.47 -23.09
CA PHE A 530 7.52 -33.83 -22.67
C PHE A 530 7.42 -34.00 -21.16
N TYR A 531 6.80 -35.10 -20.75
CA TYR A 531 6.59 -35.45 -19.35
C TYR A 531 7.90 -35.59 -18.57
N ILE A 532 9.01 -35.97 -19.20
CA ILE A 532 10.31 -36.11 -18.51
C ILE A 532 10.82 -34.80 -17.89
N TRP A 533 10.47 -33.65 -18.48
CA TRP A 533 10.98 -32.35 -18.06
C TRP A 533 10.10 -31.63 -17.04
N THR A 534 8.86 -32.10 -16.80
CA THR A 534 7.97 -31.42 -15.85
C THR A 534 8.40 -31.64 -14.40
N VAL A 535 8.46 -30.54 -13.66
CA VAL A 535 8.60 -30.52 -12.20
C VAL A 535 7.22 -30.55 -11.53
N ASN A 536 6.21 -29.97 -12.17
CA ASN A 536 4.84 -29.94 -11.65
C ASN A 536 4.03 -31.17 -12.06
N LEU A 537 3.14 -31.63 -11.18
CA LEU A 537 2.25 -32.77 -11.39
C LEU A 537 2.94 -34.08 -11.83
N LYS A 538 4.25 -34.23 -11.58
CA LYS A 538 5.05 -35.42 -11.93
C LYS A 538 4.66 -36.65 -11.10
N PHE A 539 3.89 -36.48 -10.04
CA PHE A 539 3.30 -37.58 -9.29
C PHE A 539 2.12 -38.24 -10.01
N LEU A 540 1.53 -37.59 -11.02
CA LEU A 540 0.51 -38.20 -11.88
C LEU A 540 1.17 -39.09 -12.94
N PRO A 541 0.60 -40.27 -13.26
CA PRO A 541 0.96 -41.06 -14.43
C PRO A 541 0.96 -40.24 -15.73
N GLU A 542 1.83 -40.61 -16.68
CA GLU A 542 2.04 -39.85 -17.92
C GLU A 542 0.78 -39.78 -18.81
N ASP A 543 0.01 -40.86 -18.88
CA ASP A 543 -1.26 -40.95 -19.60
C ASP A 543 -2.29 -39.95 -19.04
N ILE A 544 -2.40 -39.85 -17.71
CA ILE A 544 -3.26 -38.87 -17.04
C ILE A 544 -2.74 -37.46 -17.24
N PHE A 545 -1.43 -37.26 -17.15
CA PHE A 545 -0.79 -35.96 -17.35
C PHE A 545 -1.03 -35.38 -18.75
N LEU A 546 -0.99 -36.24 -19.78
CA LEU A 546 -1.18 -35.84 -21.17
C LEU A 546 -2.66 -35.70 -21.56
N ASP A 547 -3.59 -36.18 -20.74
CA ASP A 547 -5.03 -36.08 -21.00
C ASP A 547 -5.50 -34.61 -21.11
N LYS A 548 -6.25 -34.33 -22.17
CA LYS A 548 -6.88 -33.03 -22.43
C LYS A 548 -7.88 -32.64 -21.34
N ARG A 549 -8.54 -33.61 -20.70
CA ARG A 549 -9.48 -33.38 -19.59
C ARG A 549 -8.77 -32.77 -18.38
N LEU A 550 -7.57 -33.25 -18.05
CA LEU A 550 -6.75 -32.69 -16.98
C LEU A 550 -6.36 -31.24 -17.32
N ALA A 551 -5.90 -30.99 -18.55
CA ALA A 551 -5.53 -29.64 -18.98
C ALA A 551 -6.71 -28.64 -18.87
N LEU A 552 -7.91 -29.04 -19.30
CA LEU A 552 -9.11 -28.22 -19.18
C LEU A 552 -9.53 -28.02 -17.72
N GLY A 553 -9.44 -29.06 -16.89
CA GLY A 553 -9.70 -28.97 -15.45
C GLY A 553 -8.77 -28.01 -14.73
N LEU A 554 -7.46 -28.06 -15.02
CA LEU A 554 -6.47 -27.13 -14.49
C LEU A 554 -6.76 -25.68 -14.92
N LEU A 555 -7.15 -25.46 -16.18
CA LEU A 555 -7.55 -24.15 -16.67
C LEU A 555 -8.80 -23.62 -15.93
N LEU A 556 -9.80 -24.47 -15.72
CA LEU A 556 -10.99 -24.10 -14.94
C LEU A 556 -10.63 -23.74 -13.50
N CYS A 557 -9.76 -24.52 -12.85
CA CYS A 557 -9.26 -24.23 -11.51
C CYS A 557 -8.48 -22.91 -11.46
N HIS A 558 -7.65 -22.63 -12.47
CA HIS A 558 -6.91 -21.38 -12.60
C HIS A 558 -7.85 -20.16 -12.67
N VAL A 559 -8.84 -20.18 -13.57
CA VAL A 559 -9.81 -19.09 -13.72
C VAL A 559 -10.64 -18.94 -12.44
N THR A 560 -11.08 -20.05 -11.84
CA THR A 560 -11.84 -20.03 -10.60
C THR A 560 -11.03 -19.41 -9.46
N ALA A 561 -9.75 -19.78 -9.32
CA ALA A 561 -8.88 -19.20 -8.31
C ALA A 561 -8.66 -17.69 -8.53
N LEU A 562 -8.47 -17.24 -9.77
CA LEU A 562 -8.38 -15.81 -10.07
C LEU A 562 -9.66 -15.05 -9.66
N VAL A 563 -10.84 -15.61 -9.95
CA VAL A 563 -12.13 -15.02 -9.56
C VAL A 563 -12.27 -14.99 -8.03
N VAL A 564 -11.94 -16.07 -7.34
CA VAL A 564 -11.97 -16.12 -5.87
C VAL A 564 -11.03 -15.06 -5.27
N PHE A 565 -9.80 -14.94 -5.78
CA PHE A 565 -8.85 -13.92 -5.31
C PHE A 565 -9.33 -12.50 -5.60
N LEU A 566 -9.96 -12.27 -6.74
CA LEU A 566 -10.55 -10.97 -7.11
C LEU A 566 -11.56 -10.49 -6.06
N PHE A 567 -12.47 -11.37 -5.63
CA PHE A 567 -13.52 -11.02 -4.66
C PHE A 567 -13.06 -11.07 -3.20
N VAL A 568 -12.31 -12.10 -2.81
CA VAL A 568 -11.98 -12.38 -1.40
C VAL A 568 -10.74 -11.63 -0.93
N ARG A 569 -9.76 -11.40 -1.80
CA ARG A 569 -8.48 -10.78 -1.41
C ARG A 569 -8.26 -9.42 -2.02
N TRP A 570 -8.42 -9.26 -3.35
CA TRP A 570 -8.00 -8.05 -4.04
C TRP A 570 -8.97 -6.88 -3.93
N CYS A 571 -10.29 -7.13 -3.83
CA CYS A 571 -11.31 -6.07 -3.77
C CYS A 571 -12.19 -6.10 -2.51
N ARG A 572 -11.93 -7.01 -1.55
CA ARG A 572 -12.80 -7.22 -0.37
C ARG A 572 -13.01 -5.96 0.46
N TRP A 573 -11.93 -5.27 0.77
CA TRP A 573 -11.95 -4.05 1.60
C TRP A 573 -12.42 -2.80 0.86
N GLU A 574 -12.52 -2.86 -0.46
CA GLU A 574 -12.95 -1.75 -1.32
C GLU A 574 -14.47 -1.83 -1.60
N GLY A 575 -15.19 -2.69 -0.88
CA GLY A 575 -16.63 -2.93 -1.08
C GLY A 575 -16.96 -3.70 -2.36
N GLY A 576 -16.00 -4.50 -2.87
CA GLY A 576 -16.17 -5.35 -4.04
C GLY A 576 -15.68 -4.74 -5.35
N VAL A 577 -15.68 -5.55 -6.41
CA VAL A 577 -15.07 -5.21 -7.72
C VAL A 577 -15.72 -3.99 -8.36
N VAL A 578 -17.05 -3.91 -8.35
CA VAL A 578 -17.80 -2.82 -9.01
C VAL A 578 -17.50 -1.48 -8.34
N LYS A 579 -17.55 -1.44 -7.00
CA LYS A 579 -17.23 -0.24 -6.23
C LYS A 579 -15.77 0.16 -6.39
N SER A 580 -14.87 -0.83 -6.35
CA SER A 580 -13.44 -0.65 -6.58
C SER A 580 -13.13 0.07 -7.91
N VAL A 581 -13.71 -0.41 -9.00
CA VAL A 581 -13.49 0.18 -10.34
C VAL A 581 -14.21 1.53 -10.50
N ARG A 582 -15.40 1.71 -9.90
CA ARG A 582 -16.20 2.93 -10.04
C ARG A 582 -15.66 4.10 -9.23
N GLU A 583 -15.14 3.85 -8.03
CA GLU A 583 -14.60 4.90 -7.15
C GLU A 583 -13.17 5.27 -7.55
N GLY A 584 -12.45 4.31 -8.11
CA GLY A 584 -11.07 4.48 -8.54
C GLY A 584 -10.12 4.58 -7.35
N TYR A 585 -8.97 3.94 -7.44
CA TYR A 585 -7.97 3.92 -6.37
C TYR A 585 -6.59 4.20 -6.94
N GLU A 586 -5.75 4.88 -6.15
CA GLU A 586 -4.31 4.93 -6.39
C GLU A 586 -3.64 3.74 -5.69
N PRO A 587 -3.36 2.62 -6.38
CA PRO A 587 -2.85 1.42 -5.71
C PRO A 587 -1.43 1.66 -5.21
N THR A 588 -1.12 1.30 -3.97
CA THR A 588 0.23 1.44 -3.41
C THR A 588 1.23 0.48 -4.04
N ALA A 589 2.54 0.68 -3.77
CA ALA A 589 3.59 -0.20 -4.26
C ALA A 589 3.37 -1.65 -3.82
N GLU A 590 3.06 -1.87 -2.53
CA GLU A 590 2.69 -3.18 -1.98
C GLU A 590 1.51 -3.79 -2.74
N HIS A 591 0.43 -3.02 -2.96
CA HIS A 591 -0.76 -3.53 -3.64
C HIS A 591 -0.48 -3.93 -5.09
N ILE A 592 0.24 -3.10 -5.84
CA ILE A 592 0.65 -3.38 -7.22
C ILE A 592 1.46 -4.68 -7.28
N VAL A 593 2.51 -4.79 -6.47
CA VAL A 593 3.41 -5.95 -6.48
C VAL A 593 2.67 -7.21 -6.07
N THR A 594 1.87 -7.13 -5.00
CA THR A 594 1.13 -8.28 -4.49
C THR A 594 0.11 -8.80 -5.49
N VAL A 595 -0.66 -7.92 -6.14
CA VAL A 595 -1.66 -8.33 -7.15
C VAL A 595 -0.98 -8.99 -8.36
N LEU A 596 0.09 -8.38 -8.88
CA LEU A 596 0.83 -8.92 -10.03
C LEU A 596 1.48 -10.27 -9.70
N PHE A 597 2.18 -10.37 -8.56
CA PHE A 597 2.87 -11.60 -8.16
C PHE A 597 1.88 -12.72 -7.83
N THR A 598 0.76 -12.40 -7.18
CA THR A 598 -0.28 -13.40 -6.87
C THR A 598 -0.96 -13.89 -8.15
N SER A 599 -1.25 -13.00 -9.11
CA SER A 599 -1.79 -13.39 -10.42
C SER A 599 -0.90 -14.41 -11.12
N ASN A 600 0.41 -14.12 -11.18
CA ASN A 600 1.39 -15.05 -11.75
C ASN A 600 1.44 -16.37 -10.98
N PHE A 601 1.50 -16.30 -9.66
CA PHE A 601 1.60 -17.49 -8.82
C PHE A 601 0.40 -18.43 -9.00
N ILE A 602 -0.83 -17.90 -9.08
CA ILE A 602 -2.01 -18.70 -9.41
C ILE A 602 -1.83 -19.41 -10.77
N GLY A 603 -1.24 -18.73 -11.76
CA GLY A 603 -0.83 -19.35 -13.02
C GLY A 603 0.15 -20.52 -12.86
N ILE A 604 1.21 -20.32 -12.07
CA ILE A 604 2.23 -21.33 -11.80
C ILE A 604 1.65 -22.57 -11.11
N VAL A 605 0.79 -22.40 -10.10
CA VAL A 605 0.20 -23.52 -9.35
C VAL A 605 -0.59 -24.45 -10.27
N PHE A 606 -1.39 -23.87 -11.17
CA PHE A 606 -2.25 -24.63 -12.08
C PHE A 606 -1.61 -24.91 -13.45
N ALA A 607 -0.33 -24.57 -13.65
CA ALA A 607 0.37 -24.90 -14.87
C ALA A 607 0.59 -26.41 -14.98
N ARG A 608 0.05 -27.04 -16.03
CA ARG A 608 0.19 -28.48 -16.25
C ARG A 608 1.65 -28.92 -16.27
N SER A 609 2.48 -28.23 -17.06
CA SER A 609 3.90 -28.57 -17.22
C SER A 609 4.80 -27.40 -16.83
N LEU A 610 5.78 -27.66 -15.97
CA LEU A 610 6.80 -26.68 -15.59
C LEU A 610 8.19 -27.26 -15.84
N HIS A 611 8.94 -26.69 -16.79
CA HIS A 611 10.33 -27.08 -17.06
C HIS A 611 11.25 -26.36 -16.10
N PHE A 612 12.42 -26.93 -15.88
CA PHE A 612 13.42 -26.43 -14.95
C PHE A 612 13.81 -24.95 -15.15
N GLN A 613 13.77 -24.42 -16.39
CA GLN A 613 14.03 -23.00 -16.65
C GLN A 613 12.89 -22.06 -16.18
N PHE A 614 11.67 -22.58 -16.05
CA PHE A 614 10.50 -21.79 -15.62
C PHE A 614 10.53 -21.44 -14.13
N TYR A 615 11.53 -21.94 -13.37
CA TYR A 615 11.75 -21.48 -12.01
C TYR A 615 11.96 -19.96 -11.93
N SER A 616 12.63 -19.40 -12.95
CA SER A 616 12.85 -17.96 -13.10
C SER A 616 11.55 -17.14 -13.18
N TRP A 617 10.43 -17.76 -13.56
CA TRP A 617 9.13 -17.08 -13.73
C TRP A 617 8.53 -16.60 -12.40
N TYR A 618 8.94 -17.19 -11.28
CA TYR A 618 8.30 -16.87 -10.00
C TYR A 618 9.22 -16.95 -8.78
N PHE A 619 10.44 -17.51 -8.86
CA PHE A 619 11.36 -17.56 -7.72
C PHE A 619 11.49 -16.20 -7.00
N HIS A 620 11.75 -15.14 -7.75
CA HIS A 620 11.93 -13.79 -7.20
C HIS A 620 10.64 -13.17 -6.64
N THR A 621 9.47 -13.80 -6.86
CA THR A 621 8.21 -13.39 -6.25
C THR A 621 7.96 -14.07 -4.91
N LEU A 622 8.61 -15.21 -4.63
CA LEU A 622 8.29 -16.07 -3.49
C LEU A 622 8.50 -15.39 -2.13
N PRO A 623 9.64 -14.72 -1.84
CA PRO A 623 9.80 -14.03 -0.56
C PRO A 623 8.72 -12.97 -0.32
N HIS A 624 8.38 -12.16 -1.33
CA HIS A 624 7.27 -11.19 -1.22
C HIS A 624 5.94 -11.88 -0.89
N LEU A 625 5.59 -12.94 -1.62
CA LEU A 625 4.33 -13.68 -1.41
C LEU A 625 4.27 -14.33 -0.02
N LEU A 626 5.36 -14.93 0.45
CA LEU A 626 5.43 -15.55 1.77
C LEU A 626 5.26 -14.53 2.90
N TRP A 627 5.83 -13.34 2.76
CA TRP A 627 5.65 -12.26 3.74
C TRP A 627 4.31 -11.53 3.65
N CYS A 628 3.57 -11.75 2.57
CA CYS A 628 2.15 -11.39 2.47
C CYS A 628 1.21 -12.36 3.21
N THR A 629 1.73 -13.38 3.89
CA THR A 629 0.95 -14.36 4.68
C THR A 629 1.24 -14.24 6.18
N ASP A 630 0.39 -14.83 7.02
CA ASP A 630 0.58 -14.89 8.48
C ASP A 630 1.42 -16.10 8.93
N LEU A 631 2.08 -16.79 7.99
CA LEU A 631 2.99 -17.90 8.31
C LEU A 631 4.17 -17.42 9.18
N PRO A 632 4.55 -18.15 10.23
CA PRO A 632 5.77 -17.88 10.98
C PRO A 632 7.02 -17.88 10.08
N THR A 633 7.98 -17.00 10.36
CA THR A 633 9.23 -16.89 9.58
C THR A 633 9.96 -18.24 9.37
N PRO A 634 10.07 -19.14 10.36
CA PRO A 634 10.67 -20.46 10.14
C PRO A 634 9.98 -21.26 9.03
N ILE A 635 8.64 -21.23 8.98
CA ILE A 635 7.86 -21.93 7.96
C ILE A 635 8.10 -21.32 6.58
N ARG A 636 8.16 -19.97 6.48
CA ARG A 636 8.49 -19.28 5.23
C ARG A 636 9.86 -19.72 4.68
N LEU A 637 10.87 -19.83 5.56
CA LEU A 637 12.21 -20.27 5.18
C LEU A 637 12.26 -21.74 4.77
N ILE A 638 11.54 -22.62 5.48
CA ILE A 638 11.42 -24.04 5.12
C ILE A 638 10.78 -24.17 3.73
N ILE A 639 9.71 -23.42 3.44
CA ILE A 639 9.06 -23.44 2.12
C ILE A 639 10.04 -22.99 1.02
N MET A 640 10.76 -21.89 1.23
CA MET A 640 11.79 -21.43 0.27
C MET A 640 12.84 -22.51 0.00
N PHE A 641 13.33 -23.14 1.05
CA PHE A 641 14.35 -24.18 0.96
C PHE A 641 13.84 -25.44 0.24
N LEU A 642 12.64 -25.91 0.56
CA LEU A 642 12.02 -27.07 -0.08
C LEU A 642 11.77 -26.82 -1.57
N ILE A 643 11.28 -25.63 -1.93
CA ILE A 643 11.11 -25.25 -3.34
C ILE A 643 12.47 -25.31 -4.05
N GLU A 644 13.53 -24.66 -3.51
CA GLU A 644 14.87 -24.71 -4.11
C GLU A 644 15.36 -26.15 -4.30
N ILE A 645 15.17 -27.04 -3.32
CA ILE A 645 15.55 -28.46 -3.45
C ILE A 645 14.81 -29.11 -4.61
N VAL A 646 13.49 -29.02 -4.66
CA VAL A 646 12.68 -29.72 -5.68
C VAL A 646 13.10 -29.28 -7.08
N TRP A 647 13.34 -27.99 -7.26
CA TRP A 647 13.80 -27.49 -8.55
C TRP A 647 15.18 -28.04 -8.90
N ASN A 648 16.05 -28.42 -7.96
CA ASN A 648 17.37 -29.00 -8.25
C ASN A 648 17.39 -30.53 -8.46
N VAL A 649 16.25 -31.24 -8.36
CA VAL A 649 16.15 -32.69 -8.60
C VAL A 649 15.85 -32.98 -10.06
N PHE A 650 16.82 -33.53 -10.81
CA PHE A 650 16.66 -33.97 -12.20
C PHE A 650 16.99 -35.46 -12.38
N PRO A 651 16.13 -36.25 -13.06
CA PRO A 651 14.76 -35.93 -13.45
C PRO A 651 13.84 -35.78 -12.22
N SER A 652 12.75 -35.04 -12.36
CA SER A 652 11.77 -34.87 -11.28
C SER A 652 11.13 -36.22 -10.91
N ARG A 653 10.87 -36.43 -9.61
CA ARG A 653 10.25 -37.63 -9.06
C ARG A 653 8.87 -37.31 -8.47
N ALA A 654 8.05 -38.34 -8.25
CA ALA A 654 6.71 -38.17 -7.66
C ALA A 654 6.75 -37.45 -6.30
N TRP A 655 7.69 -37.82 -5.42
CA TRP A 655 7.83 -37.18 -4.11
C TRP A 655 8.24 -35.70 -4.23
N SER A 656 9.16 -35.35 -5.13
CA SER A 656 9.64 -33.97 -5.27
C SER A 656 8.53 -33.08 -5.79
N SER A 657 7.77 -33.57 -6.78
CA SER A 657 6.59 -32.86 -7.30
C SER A 657 5.46 -32.73 -6.27
N SER A 658 5.26 -33.74 -5.42
CA SER A 658 4.28 -33.68 -4.33
C SER A 658 4.67 -32.63 -3.28
N ILE A 659 5.96 -32.50 -2.97
CA ILE A 659 6.47 -31.43 -2.09
C ILE A 659 6.20 -30.06 -2.72
N LEU A 660 6.51 -29.87 -4.01
CA LEU A 660 6.25 -28.60 -4.69
C LEU A 660 4.76 -28.23 -4.66
N ALA A 661 3.88 -29.17 -5.00
CA ALA A 661 2.43 -28.97 -4.97
C ALA A 661 1.94 -28.61 -3.55
N THR A 662 2.48 -29.26 -2.52
CA THR A 662 2.15 -28.97 -1.12
C THR A 662 2.61 -27.56 -0.71
N CYS A 663 3.85 -27.19 -1.02
CA CYS A 663 4.36 -25.84 -0.76
C CYS A 663 3.52 -24.78 -1.49
N HIS A 664 3.17 -25.02 -2.75
CA HIS A 664 2.33 -24.13 -3.55
C HIS A 664 0.93 -23.97 -2.96
N LEU A 665 0.31 -25.07 -2.53
CA LEU A 665 -1.01 -25.05 -1.89
C LEU A 665 -0.98 -24.27 -0.57
N ILE A 666 0.04 -24.48 0.28
CA ILE A 666 0.20 -23.75 1.55
C ILE A 666 0.30 -22.25 1.29
N ILE A 667 1.14 -21.83 0.34
CA ILE A 667 1.28 -20.41 -0.04
C ILE A 667 -0.07 -19.87 -0.54
N LEU A 668 -0.73 -20.57 -1.46
CA LEU A 668 -1.98 -20.12 -2.09
C LEU A 668 -3.11 -19.94 -1.06
N VAL A 669 -3.32 -20.93 -0.19
CA VAL A 669 -4.35 -20.88 0.86
C VAL A 669 -4.02 -19.78 1.86
N SER A 670 -2.76 -19.69 2.29
CA SER A 670 -2.31 -18.69 3.26
C SER A 670 -2.42 -17.26 2.72
N LEU A 671 -2.21 -17.07 1.42
CA LEU A 671 -2.51 -15.81 0.75
C LEU A 671 -4.01 -15.53 0.75
N LEU A 672 -4.85 -16.51 0.42
CA LEU A 672 -6.31 -16.31 0.34
C LEU A 672 -6.93 -15.90 1.70
N MET A 673 -6.41 -16.44 2.81
CA MET A 673 -6.95 -16.19 4.15
C MET A 673 -6.72 -14.76 4.66
N LYS A 674 -5.69 -14.08 4.17
CA LYS A 674 -5.41 -12.68 4.55
C LYS A 674 -5.97 -11.74 3.48
N PRO A 675 -6.89 -10.84 3.79
CA PRO A 675 -7.36 -9.88 2.80
C PRO A 675 -6.35 -8.72 2.65
N LEU A 676 -6.13 -8.23 1.42
CA LEU A 676 -5.11 -7.22 1.14
C LEU A 676 -5.65 -5.81 1.46
N LYS A 677 -5.18 -5.19 2.55
CA LYS A 677 -5.66 -3.86 2.99
C LYS A 677 -5.37 -2.81 1.89
N PRO A 678 -6.38 -2.06 1.39
CA PRO A 678 -6.19 -1.00 0.42
C PRO A 678 -5.58 0.18 1.15
N THR A 679 -4.35 0.53 0.78
CA THR A 679 -3.60 1.63 1.40
C THR A 679 -3.68 2.93 0.59
N GLY A 680 -4.58 3.00 -0.41
CA GLY A 680 -4.84 4.20 -1.22
C GLY A 680 -6.19 4.83 -0.89
N LEU A 681 -6.22 6.17 -0.76
CA LEU A 681 -7.46 6.94 -0.71
C LEU A 681 -8.26 6.75 -2.02
N PRO A 682 -9.60 6.68 -1.98
CA PRO A 682 -10.43 6.68 -3.18
C PRO A 682 -10.16 7.96 -3.99
N LEU A 683 -9.98 7.85 -5.31
CA LEU A 683 -9.57 8.96 -6.19
C LEU A 683 -10.55 10.14 -6.13
N LYS A 684 -11.86 9.86 -6.00
CA LYS A 684 -12.90 10.88 -5.80
C LYS A 684 -12.73 11.72 -4.53
N THR A 685 -11.98 11.23 -3.54
CA THR A 685 -11.65 11.98 -2.31
C THR A 685 -10.45 12.90 -2.52
N LEU A 686 -9.57 12.60 -3.48
CA LEU A 686 -8.42 13.42 -3.85
C LEU A 686 -8.82 14.54 -4.82
N GLU A 687 -9.67 14.26 -5.81
CA GLU A 687 -10.12 15.25 -6.80
C GLU A 687 -11.08 16.31 -6.23
N LYS A 688 -11.73 16.05 -5.09
CA LYS A 688 -12.52 17.04 -4.35
C LYS A 688 -11.72 17.84 -3.32
N ARG A 689 -10.42 17.54 -3.16
CA ARG A 689 -9.51 18.17 -2.18
C ARG A 689 -8.33 18.91 -2.83
N LEU A 690 -8.22 18.87 -4.15
CA LEU A 690 -7.53 19.86 -4.98
C LEU A 690 -8.59 20.80 -5.55
#